data_AF-A0A4C1VUH1-F1
#
_entry.id   AF-A0A4C1VUH1-F1
#
_cell.length_a   1.000
_cell.length_b   1.000
_cell.length_c   1.000
_cell.angle_alpha   90.00
_cell.angle_beta   90.00
_cell.angle_gamma   90.00
#
_symmetry.space_group_name_H-M   'P 1'
#
loop_
_entity.id
_entity.type
_entity.pdbx_description
1 polymer ?
#
loop_
_entity_poly.entity_id
_entity_poly.type
_entity_poly.pdbx_seq_one_letter_code
_entity_poly.pdbx_strand_id
1 'polypeptide(L)'
;MGICFFYPSSYYNFFLRIRVPNRPRSSSYAVRKHQIQRILFSPAINQLPMSYRKKTMSLRKNGVHIPPPKVCPRIYDPHNINPSRIILKSSFVVTGGEIYCAVQLKPSLLLEETPPRVNTTRSLLSFENGQNGGEFNIALILQKKNLQKSREFFKVVYTFPGVSHSLLGNGYVKHLTSAGHQVRDNLTNVTHAYTQVTYITPILMKDPPSNLRQIHVEYPPELNSANYLTLDKIISNEMDMGDLSKCLHIFYTYAKIILHNKGVQTLLNDQKENFDLVIVEWLYTEVHSGFAALFQCPLIWSNPLDPHWMILKLVDEVPNPAYISDLNSNNMPPFSFKQRLEELWTQIKLSYYQRAIRSITESLYEEVFVTAAKKRGMSLPPLEEVKYNASFVLSNSHVSLGEPIRLPQNYIPIAGYHIDSEAKPLSKRIMDGAKEGVIYFSLGSIVKSKDMPGNMTRELLETFSKFQHTVIWKFEESLPDLPENVHIVQWAPQQSILAHPNCVLFITHGGLLSITETVHFGVPIIGIPVFADQFVNVDVAVSRGFARRVDLSHDIAKYLKEAIHEVLGNSSYRERVKYLSLVYHDRPVPPAKELVHWVEHAVKTRGAPHLRSRALSTPWYQKMYLDLAALIILITLASYIPIKFILTNVIQLIIKKKKFD
;
A
#
# COMPACT_ATOMS: atom_id res chain seq x y z
N MET A 1 5.85 42.38 31.78
CA MET A 1 7.31 42.55 31.66
C MET A 1 7.94 41.21 31.36
N GLY A 2 8.49 41.08 30.15
CA GLY A 2 9.53 40.13 29.69
C GLY A 2 9.47 38.65 30.08
N ILE A 3 8.87 37.83 29.22
CA ILE A 3 9.10 36.38 29.14
C ILE A 3 10.46 36.14 28.46
N CYS A 4 11.40 35.48 29.14
CA CYS A 4 12.65 35.00 28.53
C CYS A 4 12.44 33.63 27.88
N PHE A 5 12.59 33.58 26.56
CA PHE A 5 12.61 32.37 25.75
C PHE A 5 13.86 31.53 26.04
N PHE A 6 13.70 30.28 26.47
CA PHE A 6 14.76 29.28 26.39
C PHE A 6 14.65 28.55 25.04
N TYR A 7 15.60 28.83 24.15
CA TYR A 7 15.89 27.95 23.00
C TYR A 7 16.56 26.66 23.50
N PRO A 8 16.09 25.46 23.17
CA PRO A 8 16.87 24.24 23.35
C PRO A 8 17.91 24.14 22.22
N SER A 9 19.20 24.25 22.57
CA SER A 9 20.33 24.02 21.66
C SER A 9 20.38 22.56 21.18
N SER A 10 20.44 22.36 19.87
CA SER A 10 20.15 21.12 19.14
C SER A 10 21.32 20.12 19.01
N TYR A 11 22.05 19.81 20.09
CA TYR A 11 23.18 18.87 20.06
C TYR A 11 23.24 17.96 21.28
N TYR A 12 23.47 16.65 21.06
CA TYR A 12 23.75 15.68 22.13
C TYR A 12 25.26 15.54 22.33
N ASN A 13 25.71 15.61 23.58
CA ASN A 13 27.12 15.43 23.97
C ASN A 13 27.33 14.01 24.51
N PHE A 14 28.24 13.24 23.89
CA PHE A 14 28.64 11.92 24.38
C PHE A 14 30.05 11.98 24.99
N PHE A 15 30.26 11.24 26.08
CA PHE A 15 31.56 11.09 26.73
C PHE A 15 32.09 9.67 26.51
N LEU A 16 33.25 9.56 25.87
CA LEU A 16 33.98 8.30 25.70
C LEU A 16 35.01 8.14 26.82
N ARG A 17 34.93 7.03 27.56
CA ARG A 17 35.93 6.63 28.56
C ARG A 17 36.85 5.57 27.97
N ILE A 18 38.15 5.89 27.86
CA ILE A 18 39.18 4.95 27.39
C ILE A 18 40.14 4.66 28.55
N ARG A 19 40.21 3.39 28.97
CA ARG A 19 41.13 2.92 30.03
C ARG A 19 42.38 2.37 29.37
N VAL A 20 43.53 3.01 29.59
CA VAL A 20 44.83 2.52 29.10
C VAL A 20 45.44 1.63 30.20
N PRO A 21 45.89 0.39 29.90
CA PRO A 21 46.51 -0.46 30.91
C PRO A 21 47.88 0.08 31.31
N ASN A 22 48.16 0.13 32.62
CA ASN A 22 49.50 0.39 33.15
C ASN A 22 50.42 -0.78 32.81
N ARG A 23 51.54 -0.52 32.12
CA ARG A 23 52.72 -1.39 32.14
C ARG A 23 54.00 -0.60 32.40
N PRO A 24 55.00 -1.19 33.10
CA PRO A 24 56.20 -0.49 33.52
C PRO A 24 57.21 -0.33 32.39
N ARG A 25 58.10 0.66 32.57
CA ARG A 25 59.14 1.13 31.66
C ARG A 25 60.22 0.08 31.38
N SER A 26 60.43 -0.28 30.11
CA SER A 26 61.76 -0.43 29.48
C SER A 26 61.66 -0.77 27.99
N SER A 27 62.44 -0.01 27.21
CA SER A 27 62.97 -0.23 25.85
C SER A 27 62.15 -0.94 24.75
N SER A 28 61.90 -0.15 23.70
CA SER A 28 61.94 -0.48 22.27
C SER A 28 60.82 -1.35 21.62
N TYR A 29 60.29 -0.80 20.53
CA TYR A 29 59.44 -1.38 19.47
C TYR A 29 57.91 -1.44 19.61
N ALA A 30 57.28 -0.76 18.63
CA ALA A 30 56.04 -1.04 17.91
C ALA A 30 54.78 -1.42 18.71
N VAL A 31 53.85 -0.47 18.82
CA VAL A 31 52.46 -0.76 19.21
C VAL A 31 51.79 -1.55 18.07
N ARG A 32 51.78 -2.88 18.18
CA ARG A 32 50.91 -3.74 17.37
C ARG A 32 49.45 -3.43 17.68
N LYS A 33 48.62 -3.29 16.63
CA LYS A 33 47.15 -3.34 16.69
C LYS A 33 46.75 -4.51 17.58
N HIS A 34 46.18 -4.26 18.77
CA HIS A 34 45.03 -4.98 19.33
C HIS A 34 44.76 -4.65 20.81
N GLN A 35 43.48 -4.75 21.15
CA GLN A 35 42.85 -4.76 22.48
C GLN A 35 42.50 -3.41 23.13
N ILE A 36 41.45 -2.76 22.61
CA ILE A 36 40.49 -2.04 23.46
C ILE A 36 39.42 -3.06 23.84
N GLN A 37 39.28 -3.38 25.14
CA GLN A 37 38.39 -4.45 25.60
C GLN A 37 36.94 -3.99 25.89
N ARG A 38 36.64 -2.69 26.01
CA ARG A 38 35.27 -2.21 26.22
C ARG A 38 35.10 -0.72 25.90
N ILE A 39 34.03 -0.39 25.17
CA ILE A 39 33.52 0.97 24.99
C ILE A 39 32.16 1.02 25.68
N LEU A 40 31.99 1.92 26.65
CA LEU A 40 30.72 2.12 27.36
C LEU A 40 30.13 3.47 26.93
N PHE A 41 28.91 3.45 26.41
CA PHE A 41 28.11 4.64 26.17
C PHE A 41 27.17 4.84 27.38
N SER A 42 27.13 6.04 27.96
CA SER A 42 26.16 6.38 29.01
C SER A 42 25.41 7.67 28.63
N PRO A 43 24.05 7.69 28.66
CA PRO A 43 23.28 8.84 28.20
C PRO A 43 23.15 9.99 29.21
N ALA A 44 23.64 9.87 30.45
CA ALA A 44 23.39 10.90 31.47
C ALA A 44 24.48 10.97 32.56
N ILE A 45 24.88 12.20 32.90
CA ILE A 45 25.83 12.52 34.00
C ILE A 45 25.38 11.96 35.37
N ASN A 46 24.08 11.67 35.54
CA ASN A 46 23.49 11.28 36.81
C ASN A 46 23.70 9.81 37.23
N GLN A 47 24.31 8.98 36.38
CA GLN A 47 24.57 7.56 36.68
C GLN A 47 26.03 7.27 37.08
N LEU A 48 26.84 8.30 37.36
CA LEU A 48 28.24 8.15 37.77
C LEU A 48 28.39 7.96 39.29
N PRO A 49 29.36 7.14 39.77
CA PRO A 49 29.65 6.99 41.19
C PRO A 49 29.99 8.33 41.88
N MET A 50 29.61 8.47 43.16
CA MET A 50 29.75 9.71 43.96
C MET A 50 31.17 10.32 43.99
N SER A 51 32.22 9.51 43.85
CA SER A 51 33.61 9.96 43.78
C SER A 51 33.93 10.76 42.51
N TYR A 52 33.21 10.53 41.41
CA TYR A 52 33.38 11.24 40.15
C TYR A 52 32.67 12.60 40.13
N ARG A 53 31.47 12.70 40.72
CA ARG A 53 30.73 13.98 40.83
C ARG A 53 31.53 15.06 41.58
N LYS A 54 32.28 14.69 42.63
CA LYS A 54 33.11 15.63 43.40
C LYS A 54 34.30 16.18 42.60
N LYS A 55 34.85 15.42 41.65
CA LYS A 55 36.01 15.82 40.83
C LYS A 55 35.63 16.79 39.71
N THR A 56 34.44 16.62 39.12
CA THR A 56 33.93 17.51 38.06
C THR A 56 33.48 18.87 38.58
N MET A 57 32.96 18.94 39.82
CA MET A 57 32.66 20.23 40.48
C MET A 57 33.92 21.00 40.89
N SER A 58 35.01 20.30 41.22
CA SER A 58 36.31 20.92 41.55
C SER A 58 36.94 21.65 40.34
N LEU A 59 36.81 21.10 39.13
CA LEU A 59 37.33 21.71 37.90
C LEU A 59 36.60 23.00 37.49
N ARG A 60 35.31 23.16 37.83
CA ARG A 60 34.55 24.40 37.62
C ARG A 60 34.89 25.49 38.64
N LYS A 61 35.31 25.12 39.86
CA LYS A 61 35.74 26.09 40.90
C LYS A 61 37.13 26.68 40.65
N ASN A 62 37.98 26.03 39.85
CA ASN A 62 39.36 26.45 39.60
C ASN A 62 39.53 27.33 38.35
N GLY A 63 38.47 27.99 37.87
CA GLY A 63 38.59 29.11 36.91
C GLY A 63 39.05 28.77 35.49
N VAL A 64 38.99 27.52 35.04
CA VAL A 64 39.31 27.18 33.64
C VAL A 64 38.15 27.61 32.72
N HIS A 65 38.28 28.80 32.15
CA HIS A 65 37.37 29.35 31.14
C HIS A 65 37.50 28.57 29.81
N ILE A 66 36.41 27.96 29.35
CA ILE A 66 36.29 27.48 27.96
C ILE A 66 35.79 28.67 27.13
N PRO A 67 36.56 29.20 26.16
CA PRO A 67 36.13 30.36 25.40
C PRO A 67 35.00 29.98 24.41
N PRO A 68 34.05 30.89 24.14
CA PRO A 68 33.02 30.65 23.12
C PRO A 68 33.66 30.64 21.72
N PRO A 69 33.08 29.89 20.76
CA PRO A 69 33.65 29.76 19.42
C PRO A 69 33.60 31.09 18.66
N LYS A 70 34.76 31.57 18.19
CA LYS A 70 34.85 32.66 17.20
C LYS A 70 34.28 32.19 15.87
N VAL A 71 33.37 32.98 15.29
CA VAL A 71 32.83 32.80 13.94
C VAL A 71 33.82 33.39 12.94
N CYS A 72 34.37 32.58 12.03
CA CYS A 72 35.09 33.05 10.85
C CYS A 72 34.12 33.14 9.65
N PRO A 73 34.14 34.24 8.86
CA PRO A 73 33.31 34.36 7.66
C PRO A 73 34.04 33.86 6.40
N ARG A 74 33.26 33.34 5.42
CA ARG A 74 33.59 33.01 4.00
C ARG A 74 34.34 31.67 3.79
N ILE A 75 34.07 30.78 2.82
CA ILE A 75 33.28 30.73 1.56
C ILE A 75 32.78 29.26 1.44
N TYR A 76 31.49 29.02 1.15
CA TYR A 76 30.96 27.68 0.84
C TYR A 76 30.66 27.57 -0.65
N ASP A 77 31.38 26.70 -1.36
CA ASP A 77 31.06 26.23 -2.71
C ASP A 77 30.24 24.92 -2.58
N PRO A 78 29.00 24.85 -3.09
CA PRO A 78 28.14 23.68 -2.92
C PRO A 78 28.49 22.48 -3.81
N HIS A 79 29.47 22.56 -4.72
CA HIS A 79 29.68 21.54 -5.74
C HIS A 79 30.77 20.49 -5.47
N ASN A 80 31.43 20.48 -4.31
CA ASN A 80 32.51 19.52 -4.05
C ASN A 80 32.54 19.00 -2.60
N ILE A 81 31.59 18.11 -2.27
CA ILE A 81 31.60 17.37 -0.99
C ILE A 81 32.03 15.93 -1.24
N ASN A 82 33.24 15.59 -0.80
CA ASN A 82 33.67 14.21 -0.63
C ASN A 82 33.13 13.68 0.72
N PRO A 83 32.21 12.70 0.74
CA PRO A 83 31.50 12.29 1.97
C PRO A 83 32.35 11.52 2.99
N SER A 84 33.64 11.31 2.72
CA SER A 84 34.52 10.49 3.55
C SER A 84 35.28 11.25 4.66
N ARG A 85 35.01 12.55 4.87
CA ARG A 85 35.58 13.33 5.97
C ARG A 85 34.56 14.25 6.63
N ILE A 86 33.88 13.77 7.68
CA ILE A 86 33.14 14.62 8.61
C ILE A 86 33.99 14.74 9.87
N ILE A 87 34.79 15.82 9.96
CA ILE A 87 35.53 16.17 11.17
C ILE A 87 34.67 17.16 11.96
N LEU A 88 34.14 16.74 13.11
CA LEU A 88 33.60 17.65 14.12
C LEU A 88 34.59 17.67 15.29
N LYS A 89 35.04 18.89 15.64
CA LYS A 89 36.11 19.18 16.61
C LYS A 89 36.00 18.33 17.88
N SER A 90 37.15 17.83 18.35
CA SER A 90 37.28 17.16 19.65
C SER A 90 38.08 18.02 20.62
N SER A 91 37.75 17.94 21.90
CA SER A 91 38.54 18.53 23.00
C SER A 91 38.97 17.40 23.92
N PHE A 92 40.25 17.37 24.28
CA PHE A 92 40.84 16.30 25.09
C PHE A 92 41.20 16.83 26.48
N VAL A 93 40.97 16.00 27.50
CA VAL A 93 41.52 16.20 28.84
C VAL A 93 42.21 14.91 29.28
N VAL A 94 43.48 15.01 29.64
CA VAL A 94 44.30 13.90 30.15
C VAL A 94 44.54 14.12 31.63
N THR A 95 44.06 13.22 32.49
CA THR A 95 44.35 13.24 33.93
C THR A 95 44.48 11.81 34.46
N GLY A 96 45.59 11.49 35.11
CA GLY A 96 45.77 10.22 35.85
C GLY A 96 45.80 8.95 35.00
N GLY A 97 46.32 9.00 33.77
CA GLY A 97 46.43 7.82 32.89
C GLY A 97 45.14 7.48 32.13
N GLU A 98 44.12 8.33 32.19
CA GLU A 98 42.87 8.19 31.42
C GLU A 98 42.74 9.33 30.40
N ILE A 99 42.22 9.02 29.20
CA ILE A 99 41.91 9.98 28.13
C ILE A 99 40.40 10.12 28.03
N TYR A 100 39.91 11.35 28.10
CA TYR A 100 38.50 11.69 27.95
C TYR A 100 38.29 12.45 26.63
N CYS A 101 37.36 11.98 25.81
CA CYS A 101 36.99 12.61 24.54
C CYS A 101 35.50 12.96 24.55
N ALA A 102 35.18 14.24 24.30
CA ALA A 102 33.83 14.71 24.06
C ALA A 102 33.58 14.78 22.55
N VAL A 103 32.53 14.12 22.07
CA VAL A 103 32.13 14.12 20.66
C VAL A 103 30.72 14.68 20.53
N GLN A 104 30.55 15.65 19.64
CA GLN A 104 29.29 16.30 19.34
C GLN A 104 28.73 15.73 18.02
N LEU A 105 27.56 15.08 18.07
CA LEU A 105 26.93 14.49 16.89
C LEU A 105 25.76 15.35 16.39
N LYS A 106 25.58 15.40 15.06
CA LYS A 106 24.41 16.07 14.43
C LYS A 106 23.15 15.20 14.62
N PRO A 107 21.98 15.78 14.93
CA PRO A 107 20.74 15.04 15.23
C PRO A 107 20.18 14.18 14.08
N SER A 108 20.57 14.43 12.83
CA SER A 108 20.04 13.72 11.65
C SER A 108 20.42 12.23 11.57
N LEU A 109 21.10 11.68 12.59
CA LEU A 109 21.58 10.29 12.65
C LEU A 109 21.06 9.52 13.87
N LEU A 110 20.20 10.10 14.71
CA LEU A 110 19.61 9.46 15.88
C LEU A 110 18.09 9.52 15.79
N LEU A 111 17.48 8.47 15.24
CA LEU A 111 16.08 8.16 15.45
C LEU A 111 16.01 7.23 16.69
N GLU A 112 15.46 7.73 17.80
CA GLU A 112 15.05 6.92 18.96
C GLU A 112 13.90 5.99 18.53
N GLU A 113 13.80 4.72 18.96
CA GLU A 113 13.61 4.27 20.34
C GLU A 113 14.41 3.00 20.70
N THR A 114 14.84 2.95 21.98
CA THR A 114 15.46 1.82 22.73
C THR A 114 16.77 1.22 22.17
N PRO A 115 17.83 1.06 23.00
CA PRO A 115 19.06 0.44 22.53
C PRO A 115 18.85 -1.08 22.38
N PRO A 116 19.04 -1.67 21.20
CA PRO A 116 19.22 -3.11 21.14
C PRO A 116 20.47 -3.46 21.94
N ARG A 117 20.46 -4.60 22.65
CA ARG A 117 21.69 -5.20 23.17
C ARG A 117 22.62 -5.48 21.99
N VAL A 118 23.54 -4.55 21.72
CA VAL A 118 24.56 -4.72 20.69
C VAL A 118 25.52 -5.81 21.18
N ASN A 119 25.37 -7.01 20.64
CA ASN A 119 26.44 -8.00 20.69
C ASN A 119 27.68 -7.39 20.02
N THR A 120 28.76 -7.36 20.80
CA THR A 120 30.07 -6.77 20.52
C THR A 120 30.55 -7.00 19.09
N THR A 121 30.42 -5.99 18.23
CA THR A 121 31.23 -5.90 17.01
C THR A 121 32.50 -5.11 17.34
N ARG A 122 33.67 -5.75 17.21
CA ARG A 122 34.98 -5.09 17.38
C ARG A 122 35.13 -4.00 16.31
N SER A 123 35.00 -2.74 16.70
CA SER A 123 35.47 -1.60 15.91
C SER A 123 36.99 -1.44 16.10
N LEU A 124 37.74 -1.49 14.99
CA LEU A 124 39.18 -1.22 14.99
C LEU A 124 39.40 0.28 14.82
N LEU A 125 39.81 0.96 15.89
CA LEU A 125 40.40 2.29 15.82
C LEU A 125 41.87 2.14 15.39
N SER A 126 42.28 2.78 14.29
CA SER A 126 43.70 2.95 13.95
C SER A 126 44.13 4.37 14.27
N PHE A 127 45.21 4.49 15.04
CA PHE A 127 45.89 5.76 15.29
C PHE A 127 47.01 5.89 14.25
N GLU A 128 46.97 6.93 13.42
CA GLU A 128 48.12 7.33 12.61
C GLU A 128 48.91 8.40 13.38
N ASN A 129 50.22 8.18 13.55
CA ASN A 129 51.11 9.20 14.10
C ASN A 129 51.34 10.26 13.03
N GLY A 130 50.73 11.44 13.18
CA GLY A 130 51.18 12.64 12.50
C GLY A 130 52.54 13.04 13.06
N GLN A 131 53.58 13.08 12.22
CA GLN A 131 54.84 13.71 12.58
C GLN A 131 54.60 15.22 12.67
N ASN A 132 54.75 15.74 13.89
CA ASN A 132 54.72 17.14 14.34
C ASN A 132 53.48 17.51 15.17
N GLY A 133 53.71 17.58 16.49
CA GLY A 133 52.97 18.44 17.41
C GLY A 133 51.47 18.18 17.59
N GLY A 134 51.13 17.31 18.55
CA GLY A 134 49.99 17.52 19.44
C GLY A 134 48.56 17.25 18.93
N GLU A 135 48.32 16.91 17.66
CA GLU A 135 46.98 16.55 17.18
C GLU A 135 46.83 15.04 16.96
N PHE A 136 46.00 14.39 17.79
CA PHE A 136 45.54 13.03 17.54
C PHE A 136 44.33 13.07 16.59
N ASN A 137 44.57 12.82 15.30
CA ASN A 137 43.49 12.63 14.34
C ASN A 137 42.87 11.24 14.52
N ILE A 138 41.70 11.17 15.15
CA ILE A 138 40.87 9.96 15.15
C ILE A 138 40.11 9.93 13.83
N ALA A 139 40.67 9.26 12.82
CA ALA A 139 39.91 8.85 11.67
C ALA A 139 39.04 7.65 12.07
N LEU A 140 37.72 7.83 12.15
CA LEU A 140 36.80 6.71 12.22
C LEU A 140 36.79 6.04 10.85
N ILE A 141 37.77 5.16 10.60
CA ILE A 141 37.76 4.30 9.43
C ILE A 141 36.66 3.27 9.68
N LEU A 142 35.44 3.58 9.24
CA LEU A 142 34.45 2.55 8.94
C LEU A 142 35.10 1.69 7.86
N GLN A 143 35.73 0.59 8.28
CA GLN A 143 36.39 -0.32 7.39
C GLN A 143 35.32 -0.82 6.42
N LYS A 144 35.37 -0.32 5.18
CA LYS A 144 34.56 -0.76 4.04
C LYS A 144 35.02 -2.17 3.64
N LYS A 145 34.96 -3.12 4.59
CA LYS A 145 35.15 -4.54 4.30
C LYS A 145 33.81 -5.04 3.75
N ASN A 146 33.76 -5.13 2.43
CA ASN A 146 32.73 -5.83 1.64
C ASN A 146 31.30 -5.24 1.67
N LEU A 147 31.13 -3.97 1.27
CA LEU A 147 29.85 -3.46 0.77
C LEU A 147 29.69 -3.72 -0.74
N GLN A 148 30.18 -4.87 -1.19
CA GLN A 148 30.04 -5.36 -2.57
C GLN A 148 29.38 -6.75 -2.57
N LYS A 149 28.58 -7.05 -1.53
CA LYS A 149 27.61 -8.14 -1.59
C LYS A 149 26.33 -7.56 -2.18
N SER A 150 25.92 -8.09 -3.32
CA SER A 150 24.53 -8.03 -3.75
C SER A 150 23.65 -8.42 -2.57
N ARG A 151 22.79 -7.51 -2.13
CA ARG A 151 21.76 -7.84 -1.15
C ARG A 151 20.59 -8.40 -1.94
N GLU A 152 20.35 -9.70 -1.78
CA GLU A 152 19.14 -10.34 -2.28
C GLU A 152 17.96 -9.81 -1.48
N PHE A 153 16.93 -9.35 -2.17
CA PHE A 153 15.67 -8.91 -1.54
C PHE A 153 14.64 -10.02 -1.64
N PHE A 154 14.06 -10.42 -0.51
CA PHE A 154 13.04 -11.46 -0.46
C PHE A 154 11.67 -10.80 -0.28
N LYS A 155 10.75 -11.04 -1.21
CA LYS A 155 9.40 -10.47 -1.16
C LYS A 155 8.36 -11.58 -1.17
N VAL A 156 7.30 -11.44 -0.36
CA VAL A 156 6.10 -12.27 -0.48
C VAL A 156 5.05 -11.49 -1.25
N VAL A 157 4.45 -12.13 -2.25
CA VAL A 157 3.26 -11.63 -2.95
C VAL A 157 2.15 -12.65 -2.76
N TYR A 158 0.98 -12.17 -2.37
CA TYR A 158 -0.24 -12.97 -2.24
C TYR A 158 -1.39 -12.29 -2.96
N THR A 159 -2.15 -13.07 -3.72
CA THR A 159 -3.38 -12.64 -4.40
C THR A 159 -4.52 -13.60 -4.14
N PHE A 160 -5.74 -13.06 -4.19
CA PHE A 160 -6.95 -13.82 -3.96
C PHE A 160 -7.24 -14.81 -5.10
N PRO A 161 -7.96 -15.91 -4.83
CA PRO A 161 -8.44 -16.81 -5.88
C PRO A 161 -9.35 -16.15 -6.92
N GLY A 162 -8.87 -16.15 -8.15
CA GLY A 162 -9.58 -15.65 -9.34
C GLY A 162 -8.62 -15.41 -10.49
N VAL A 163 -9.09 -15.53 -11.73
CA VAL A 163 -8.24 -15.29 -12.91
C VAL A 163 -7.80 -13.82 -12.98
N SER A 164 -8.70 -12.87 -12.74
CA SER A 164 -8.39 -11.43 -12.70
C SER A 164 -7.36 -11.10 -11.62
N HIS A 165 -7.54 -11.64 -10.42
CA HIS A 165 -6.61 -11.47 -9.30
C HIS A 165 -5.24 -12.09 -9.59
N SER A 166 -5.22 -13.25 -10.26
CA SER A 166 -3.97 -13.87 -10.70
C SER A 166 -3.26 -13.05 -11.78
N LEU A 167 -3.97 -12.37 -12.68
CA LEU A 167 -3.37 -11.44 -13.65
C LEU A 167 -2.70 -10.26 -12.95
N LEU A 168 -3.35 -9.69 -11.93
CA LEU A 168 -2.77 -8.64 -11.09
C LEU A 168 -1.53 -9.14 -10.32
N GLY A 169 -1.61 -10.30 -9.69
CA GLY A 169 -0.47 -10.93 -9.00
C GLY A 169 0.70 -11.23 -9.93
N ASN A 170 0.42 -11.73 -11.13
CA ASN A 170 1.44 -11.92 -12.17
C ASN A 170 2.08 -10.59 -12.58
N GLY A 171 1.32 -9.50 -12.62
CA GLY A 171 1.83 -8.15 -12.83
C GLY A 171 2.86 -7.75 -11.76
N TYR A 172 2.55 -7.94 -10.48
CA TYR A 172 3.52 -7.71 -9.40
C TYR A 172 4.78 -8.55 -9.59
N VAL A 173 4.62 -9.86 -9.76
CA VAL A 173 5.74 -10.79 -9.90
C VAL A 173 6.62 -10.41 -11.08
N LYS A 174 6.03 -10.17 -12.26
CA LYS A 174 6.74 -9.78 -13.48
C LYS A 174 7.59 -8.54 -13.26
N HIS A 175 7.02 -7.47 -12.70
CA HIS A 175 7.73 -6.20 -12.54
C HIS A 175 8.78 -6.26 -11.42
N LEU A 176 8.50 -6.95 -10.32
CA LEU A 176 9.43 -7.07 -9.19
C LEU A 176 10.62 -7.98 -9.50
N THR A 177 10.41 -9.08 -10.21
CA THR A 177 11.49 -9.98 -10.64
C THR A 177 12.37 -9.32 -11.69
N SER A 178 11.78 -8.58 -12.64
CA SER A 178 12.52 -7.84 -13.67
C SER A 178 13.32 -6.66 -13.12
N ALA A 179 12.77 -5.92 -12.15
CA ALA A 179 13.44 -4.78 -11.53
C ALA A 179 14.73 -5.17 -10.80
N GLY A 180 14.79 -6.38 -10.21
CA GLY A 180 15.97 -6.91 -9.53
C GLY A 180 17.23 -7.04 -10.39
N HIS A 181 17.14 -6.80 -11.71
CA HIS A 181 18.26 -6.79 -12.64
C HIS A 181 18.80 -5.37 -12.95
N GLN A 182 18.10 -4.30 -12.55
CA GLN A 182 18.35 -2.93 -13.08
C GLN A 182 18.65 -1.84 -12.04
N VAL A 183 18.59 -2.11 -10.73
CA VAL A 183 18.68 -1.06 -9.72
C VAL A 183 20.13 -0.78 -9.32
N ARG A 184 20.69 0.28 -9.91
CA ARG A 184 21.93 0.93 -9.46
C ARG A 184 21.55 2.02 -8.44
N ASP A 185 21.97 1.85 -7.19
CA ASP A 185 21.85 2.92 -6.20
C ASP A 185 22.90 4.01 -6.51
N ASN A 186 22.43 5.19 -6.93
CA ASN A 186 23.29 6.33 -7.27
C ASN A 186 24.00 6.95 -6.05
N LEU A 187 23.52 6.70 -4.82
CA LEU A 187 24.14 7.19 -3.59
C LEU A 187 25.20 6.23 -3.05
N THR A 188 25.00 4.92 -3.22
CA THR A 188 25.93 3.90 -2.68
C THR A 188 26.80 3.21 -3.73
N ASN A 189 26.53 3.42 -5.03
CA ASN A 189 27.16 2.71 -6.15
C ASN A 189 27.05 1.17 -6.01
N VAL A 190 26.03 0.69 -5.28
CA VAL A 190 25.72 -0.73 -5.13
C VAL A 190 24.67 -1.12 -6.16
N THR A 191 24.98 -2.13 -6.96
CA THR A 191 23.98 -2.82 -7.77
C THR A 191 23.25 -3.82 -6.87
N HIS A 192 21.95 -3.61 -6.67
CA HIS A 192 21.13 -4.59 -5.96
C HIS A 192 20.90 -5.78 -6.89
N ALA A 193 21.73 -6.81 -6.77
CA ALA A 193 21.56 -7.99 -7.57
C ALA A 193 20.53 -8.91 -6.89
N TYR A 194 19.43 -9.13 -7.60
CA TYR A 194 18.39 -10.14 -7.37
C TYR A 194 17.32 -9.79 -6.32
N THR A 195 16.08 -9.68 -6.80
CA THR A 195 14.88 -9.82 -5.97
C THR A 195 14.38 -11.25 -6.15
N GLN A 196 14.30 -12.01 -5.06
CA GLN A 196 13.58 -13.28 -5.03
C GLN A 196 12.14 -13.01 -4.59
N VAL A 197 11.19 -13.52 -5.37
CA VAL A 197 9.76 -13.38 -5.08
C VAL A 197 9.20 -14.74 -4.70
N THR A 198 8.53 -14.83 -3.55
CA THR A 198 7.69 -15.95 -3.17
C THR A 198 6.24 -15.58 -3.46
N TYR A 199 5.62 -16.23 -4.43
CA TYR A 199 4.26 -15.98 -4.86
C TYR A 199 3.31 -17.08 -4.39
N ILE A 200 2.36 -16.72 -3.53
CA ILE A 200 1.29 -17.60 -3.07
C ILE A 200 0.09 -17.40 -4.00
N THR A 201 -0.23 -18.40 -4.81
CA THR A 201 -1.19 -18.25 -5.91
C THR A 201 -2.06 -19.51 -6.12
N PRO A 202 -3.35 -19.35 -6.49
CA PRO A 202 -4.18 -20.43 -7.02
C PRO A 202 -3.77 -20.88 -8.41
N ILE A 203 -3.22 -19.97 -9.21
CA ILE A 203 -2.94 -20.21 -10.63
C ILE A 203 -1.44 -20.00 -10.82
N LEU A 204 -0.74 -21.09 -11.09
CA LEU A 204 0.69 -21.05 -11.35
C LEU A 204 0.97 -20.27 -12.64
N MET A 205 1.99 -19.42 -12.59
CA MET A 205 2.55 -18.77 -13.75
C MET A 205 3.16 -19.82 -14.68
N LYS A 206 2.76 -19.75 -15.96
CA LYS A 206 3.45 -20.46 -17.04
C LYS A 206 4.78 -19.76 -17.30
N ASP A 207 5.84 -20.55 -17.48
CA ASP A 207 7.21 -20.08 -17.74
C ASP A 207 7.71 -19.05 -16.69
N PRO A 208 7.78 -19.44 -15.40
CA PRO A 208 8.14 -18.52 -14.32
C PRO A 208 9.59 -18.02 -14.43
N PRO A 209 9.88 -16.76 -14.05
CA PRO A 209 11.24 -16.28 -13.91
C PRO A 209 12.07 -17.15 -12.96
N SER A 210 13.37 -17.29 -13.19
CA SER A 210 14.25 -18.14 -12.38
C SER A 210 14.35 -17.72 -10.91
N ASN A 211 14.06 -16.46 -10.60
CA ASN A 211 14.02 -15.87 -9.26
C ASN A 211 12.61 -15.87 -8.63
N LEU A 212 11.66 -16.66 -9.15
CA LEU A 212 10.32 -16.85 -8.61
C LEU A 212 10.18 -18.21 -7.92
N ARG A 213 9.78 -18.20 -6.65
CA ARG A 213 9.25 -19.38 -5.95
C ARG A 213 7.72 -19.29 -5.95
N GLN A 214 7.05 -20.35 -6.40
CA GLN A 214 5.58 -20.41 -6.38
C GLN A 214 5.09 -21.39 -5.32
N ILE A 215 4.08 -20.99 -4.54
CA ILE A 215 3.33 -21.84 -3.62
C ILE A 215 1.92 -21.98 -4.17
N HIS A 216 1.59 -23.19 -4.64
CA HIS A 216 0.28 -23.50 -5.18
C HIS A 216 -0.75 -23.67 -4.06
N VAL A 217 -1.85 -22.93 -4.14
CA VAL A 217 -2.99 -23.08 -3.23
C VAL A 217 -4.18 -23.59 -4.02
N GLU A 218 -4.53 -24.86 -3.82
CA GLU A 218 -5.71 -25.47 -4.43
C GLU A 218 -6.96 -25.14 -3.60
N TYR A 219 -8.09 -24.97 -4.30
CA TYR A 219 -9.38 -24.70 -3.69
C TYR A 219 -10.38 -25.79 -4.04
N PRO A 220 -11.28 -26.15 -3.11
CA PRO A 220 -12.39 -27.05 -3.38
C PRO A 220 -13.23 -26.57 -4.58
N PRO A 221 -13.64 -27.45 -5.51
CA PRO A 221 -14.47 -27.08 -6.66
C PRO A 221 -15.78 -26.36 -6.29
N GLU A 222 -16.32 -26.61 -5.10
CA GLU A 222 -17.56 -26.02 -4.59
C GLU A 222 -17.43 -24.52 -4.31
N LEU A 223 -16.20 -24.05 -4.02
CA LEU A 223 -15.93 -22.62 -3.79
C LEU A 223 -15.64 -21.89 -5.10
N ASN A 224 -15.42 -22.59 -6.21
CA ASN A 224 -15.18 -21.96 -7.50
C ASN A 224 -16.41 -21.16 -7.94
N SER A 225 -16.26 -19.84 -8.03
CA SER A 225 -17.33 -18.92 -8.39
C SER A 225 -17.96 -19.21 -9.74
N ALA A 226 -17.18 -19.74 -10.69
CA ALA A 226 -17.68 -20.16 -11.99
C ALA A 226 -18.60 -21.40 -11.96
N ASN A 227 -18.73 -22.08 -10.80
CA ASN A 227 -19.60 -23.24 -10.64
C ASN A 227 -20.95 -22.89 -9.99
N TYR A 228 -21.04 -21.80 -9.23
CA TYR A 228 -22.31 -21.36 -8.63
C TYR A 228 -22.92 -20.12 -9.29
N LEU A 229 -22.13 -19.20 -9.86
CA LEU A 229 -22.58 -18.00 -10.59
C LEU A 229 -22.88 -18.28 -12.08
N THR A 230 -23.82 -19.19 -12.36
CA THR A 230 -24.27 -19.45 -13.74
C THR A 230 -25.25 -18.38 -14.20
N LEU A 231 -25.21 -18.02 -15.50
CA LEU A 231 -26.09 -16.98 -16.07
C LEU A 231 -27.58 -17.28 -15.85
N ASP A 232 -27.98 -18.54 -16.02
CA ASP A 232 -29.36 -18.99 -15.84
C ASP A 232 -29.91 -18.71 -14.42
N LYS A 233 -29.11 -18.97 -13.38
CA LYS A 233 -29.47 -18.68 -11.98
C LYS A 233 -29.54 -17.19 -11.69
N ILE A 234 -28.68 -16.41 -12.34
CA ILE A 234 -28.64 -14.95 -12.19
C ILE A 234 -29.88 -14.32 -12.85
N ILE A 235 -30.23 -14.76 -14.07
CA ILE A 235 -31.41 -14.28 -14.79
C ILE A 235 -32.69 -14.67 -14.04
N SER A 236 -32.73 -15.88 -13.47
CA SER A 236 -33.88 -16.38 -12.70
C SER A 236 -33.96 -15.81 -11.27
N ASN A 237 -33.02 -14.92 -10.89
CA ASN A 237 -32.92 -14.29 -9.57
C ASN A 237 -32.91 -15.31 -8.40
N GLU A 238 -32.32 -16.49 -8.63
CA GLU A 238 -32.25 -17.57 -7.64
C GLU A 238 -31.14 -17.33 -6.61
N MET A 239 -30.33 -16.28 -6.78
CA MET A 239 -29.20 -15.96 -5.91
C MET A 239 -29.33 -14.54 -5.35
N ASP A 240 -29.41 -14.43 -4.02
CA ASP A 240 -29.31 -13.14 -3.34
C ASP A 240 -27.85 -12.69 -3.27
N MET A 241 -27.42 -11.97 -4.31
CA MET A 241 -26.10 -11.35 -4.40
C MET A 241 -25.92 -10.15 -3.45
N GLY A 242 -26.99 -9.71 -2.78
CA GLY A 242 -26.96 -8.64 -1.79
C GLY A 242 -26.67 -9.12 -0.36
N ASP A 243 -26.63 -10.43 -0.12
CA ASP A 243 -26.32 -11.01 1.20
C ASP A 243 -24.83 -10.91 1.53
N LEU A 244 -24.49 -9.73 2.03
CA LEU A 244 -23.15 -9.37 2.44
C LEU A 244 -22.57 -10.29 3.54
N SER A 245 -23.40 -10.90 4.38
CA SER A 245 -22.94 -11.84 5.41
C SER A 245 -22.36 -13.10 4.78
N LYS A 246 -23.05 -13.65 3.76
CA LYS A 246 -22.54 -14.76 2.96
C LYS A 246 -21.26 -14.39 2.22
N CYS A 247 -21.19 -13.19 1.63
CA CYS A 247 -19.97 -12.71 0.98
C CYS A 247 -18.77 -12.71 1.95
N LEU A 248 -18.92 -12.10 3.14
CA LEU A 248 -17.86 -12.06 4.15
C LEU A 248 -17.44 -13.46 4.63
N HIS A 249 -18.40 -14.38 4.78
CA HIS A 249 -18.12 -15.76 5.16
C HIS A 249 -17.31 -16.51 4.08
N ILE A 250 -17.60 -16.26 2.80
CA ILE A 250 -16.84 -16.82 1.67
C ILE A 250 -15.38 -16.31 1.72
N PHE A 251 -15.17 -15.01 1.89
CA PHE A 251 -13.81 -14.43 2.00
C PHE A 251 -13.03 -14.97 3.20
N TYR A 252 -13.69 -15.15 4.34
CA TYR A 252 -13.09 -15.81 5.50
C TYR A 252 -12.69 -17.27 5.19
N THR A 253 -13.58 -18.03 4.53
CA THR A 253 -13.33 -19.43 4.17
C THR A 253 -12.12 -19.56 3.25
N TYR A 254 -12.00 -18.69 2.25
CA TYR A 254 -10.82 -18.63 1.40
C TYR A 254 -9.55 -18.37 2.20
N ALA A 255 -9.54 -17.35 3.08
CA ALA A 255 -8.39 -17.05 3.92
C ALA A 255 -8.01 -18.25 4.80
N LYS A 256 -8.99 -18.95 5.37
CA LYS A 256 -8.74 -20.16 6.16
C LYS A 256 -8.07 -21.25 5.34
N ILE A 257 -8.56 -21.56 4.13
CA ILE A 257 -7.98 -22.58 3.25
C ILE A 257 -6.54 -22.24 2.88
N ILE A 258 -6.29 -20.98 2.51
CA ILE A 258 -4.95 -20.50 2.15
C ILE A 258 -3.98 -20.66 3.31
N LEU A 259 -4.36 -20.16 4.49
CA LEU A 259 -3.48 -20.18 5.64
C LEU A 259 -3.21 -21.61 6.13
N HIS A 260 -4.13 -22.56 5.92
CA HIS A 260 -3.93 -23.97 6.26
C HIS A 260 -3.26 -24.79 5.15
N ASN A 261 -3.00 -24.21 3.97
CA ASN A 261 -2.30 -24.90 2.89
C ASN A 261 -0.92 -25.38 3.36
N LYS A 262 -0.54 -26.61 3.00
CA LYS A 262 0.73 -27.23 3.42
C LYS A 262 1.97 -26.41 3.03
N GLY A 263 1.98 -25.83 1.83
CA GLY A 263 3.08 -24.99 1.36
C GLY A 263 3.20 -23.68 2.16
N VAL A 264 2.06 -23.06 2.45
CA VAL A 264 1.98 -21.85 3.30
C VAL A 264 2.39 -22.18 4.74
N GLN A 265 1.90 -23.26 5.32
CA GLN A 265 2.31 -23.71 6.66
C GLN A 265 3.80 -24.03 6.74
N THR A 266 4.37 -24.63 5.70
CA THR A 266 5.82 -24.86 5.63
C THR A 266 6.59 -23.54 5.64
N LEU A 267 6.16 -22.56 4.84
CA LEU A 267 6.76 -21.22 4.80
C LEU A 267 6.69 -20.51 6.18
N LEU A 268 5.52 -20.53 6.81
CA LEU A 268 5.30 -19.85 8.09
C LEU A 268 6.13 -20.47 9.23
N ASN A 269 6.23 -21.80 9.27
CA ASN A 269 6.91 -22.53 10.34
C ASN A 269 8.43 -22.67 10.15
N ASP A 270 8.98 -22.39 8.97
CA ASP A 270 10.43 -22.45 8.75
C ASP A 270 11.13 -21.19 9.30
N GLN A 271 11.88 -21.37 10.39
CA GLN A 271 12.62 -20.31 11.08
C GLN A 271 13.72 -19.65 10.22
N LYS A 272 14.14 -20.29 9.12
CA LYS A 272 15.15 -19.73 8.20
C LYS A 272 14.56 -18.72 7.22
N GLU A 273 13.25 -18.78 6.98
CA GLU A 273 12.56 -17.89 6.07
C GLU A 273 12.50 -16.47 6.66
N ASN A 274 12.99 -15.50 5.89
CA ASN A 274 13.02 -14.08 6.21
C ASN A 274 12.69 -13.29 4.95
N PHE A 275 11.93 -12.20 5.10
CA PHE A 275 11.47 -11.36 4.00
C PHE A 275 11.73 -9.88 4.29
N ASP A 276 12.04 -9.10 3.25
CA ASP A 276 12.23 -7.66 3.34
C ASP A 276 10.91 -6.90 3.17
N LEU A 277 9.88 -7.53 2.58
CA LEU A 277 8.56 -6.92 2.37
C LEU A 277 7.48 -7.97 2.06
N VAL A 278 6.25 -7.67 2.46
CA VAL A 278 5.04 -8.45 2.15
C VAL A 278 4.04 -7.58 1.40
N ILE A 279 3.57 -8.06 0.25
CA ILE A 279 2.41 -7.53 -0.49
C ILE A 279 1.29 -8.54 -0.38
N VAL A 280 0.18 -8.14 0.23
CA VAL A 280 -1.02 -8.99 0.36
C VAL A 280 -2.20 -8.26 -0.25
N GLU A 281 -2.92 -8.97 -1.10
CA GLU A 281 -4.18 -8.45 -1.62
C GLU A 281 -5.23 -8.34 -0.54
N TRP A 282 -5.88 -7.17 -0.46
CA TRP A 282 -7.02 -6.94 0.40
C TRP A 282 -8.30 -7.26 -0.35
N LEU A 283 -9.11 -8.15 0.22
CA LEU A 283 -10.46 -8.44 -0.24
C LEU A 283 -11.31 -8.90 0.95
N TYR A 284 -11.94 -7.96 1.63
CA TYR A 284 -12.83 -8.18 2.79
C TYR A 284 -12.21 -8.90 4.01
N THR A 285 -10.89 -9.11 4.06
CA THR A 285 -10.20 -9.70 5.21
C THR A 285 -8.79 -9.14 5.37
N GLU A 286 -8.41 -8.82 6.61
CA GLU A 286 -7.10 -8.29 6.95
C GLU A 286 -6.16 -9.33 7.58
N VAL A 287 -6.58 -10.59 7.73
CA VAL A 287 -5.81 -11.64 8.44
C VAL A 287 -4.42 -11.87 7.82
N HIS A 288 -4.29 -11.66 6.50
CA HIS A 288 -3.04 -11.83 5.77
C HIS A 288 -1.96 -10.80 6.17
N SER A 289 -2.32 -9.71 6.85
CA SER A 289 -1.33 -8.80 7.45
C SER A 289 -0.39 -9.51 8.44
N GLY A 290 -0.79 -10.67 8.97
CA GLY A 290 0.04 -11.51 9.81
C GLY A 290 1.34 -12.01 9.16
N PHE A 291 1.41 -12.12 7.84
CA PHE A 291 2.67 -12.43 7.15
C PHE A 291 3.74 -11.37 7.45
N ALA A 292 3.39 -10.09 7.33
CA ALA A 292 4.30 -8.99 7.59
C ALA A 292 4.72 -8.92 9.07
N ALA A 293 3.78 -9.18 9.99
CA ALA A 293 4.08 -9.24 11.42
C ALA A 293 5.03 -10.41 11.78
N LEU A 294 4.78 -11.60 11.23
CA LEU A 294 5.61 -12.78 11.48
C LEU A 294 7.03 -12.61 10.95
N PHE A 295 7.19 -12.02 9.77
CA PHE A 295 8.51 -11.78 9.15
C PHE A 295 9.14 -10.44 9.57
N GLN A 296 8.47 -9.66 10.41
CA GLN A 296 8.93 -8.36 10.90
C GLN A 296 9.36 -7.39 9.79
N CYS A 297 8.57 -7.32 8.71
CA CYS A 297 8.85 -6.52 7.53
C CYS A 297 7.70 -5.56 7.19
N PRO A 298 7.94 -4.51 6.38
CA PRO A 298 6.90 -3.65 5.86
C PRO A 298 5.76 -4.42 5.16
N LEU A 299 4.54 -3.92 5.37
CA LEU A 299 3.30 -4.41 4.77
C LEU A 299 2.85 -3.44 3.66
N ILE A 300 2.47 -3.99 2.52
CA ILE A 300 1.73 -3.27 1.48
C ILE A 300 0.41 -3.99 1.23
N TRP A 301 -0.69 -3.23 1.25
CA TRP A 301 -1.97 -3.70 0.77
C TRP A 301 -2.02 -3.56 -0.76
N SER A 302 -2.29 -4.66 -1.46
CA SER A 302 -2.70 -4.60 -2.87
C SER A 302 -4.21 -4.48 -2.93
N ASN A 303 -4.73 -3.42 -3.56
CA ASN A 303 -6.16 -3.23 -3.76
C ASN A 303 -6.52 -3.47 -5.24
N PRO A 304 -7.31 -4.51 -5.55
CA PRO A 304 -7.70 -4.82 -6.93
C PRO A 304 -8.81 -3.90 -7.45
N LEU A 305 -9.45 -3.11 -6.58
CA LEU A 305 -10.62 -2.27 -6.84
C LEU A 305 -10.29 -0.77 -6.90
N ASP A 306 -11.31 0.04 -7.16
CA ASP A 306 -11.27 1.49 -6.95
C ASP A 306 -11.18 1.86 -5.46
N PRO A 307 -10.75 3.10 -5.12
CA PRO A 307 -10.65 3.53 -3.73
C PRO A 307 -12.02 3.55 -3.05
N HIS A 308 -12.13 2.88 -1.90
CA HIS A 308 -13.34 2.86 -1.08
C HIS A 308 -13.00 2.91 0.41
N TRP A 309 -14.01 3.17 1.24
CA TRP A 309 -13.80 3.44 2.67
C TRP A 309 -13.16 2.29 3.46
N MET A 310 -13.47 1.04 3.12
CA MET A 310 -12.89 -0.13 3.82
C MET A 310 -11.39 -0.33 3.59
N ILE A 311 -10.84 0.08 2.44
CA ILE A 311 -9.38 0.00 2.22
C ILE A 311 -8.70 1.27 2.74
N LEU A 312 -9.33 2.45 2.55
CA LEU A 312 -8.77 3.72 2.99
C LEU A 312 -8.67 3.82 4.52
N LYS A 313 -9.63 3.26 5.28
CA LYS A 313 -9.54 3.20 6.76
C LYS A 313 -8.30 2.47 7.28
N LEU A 314 -7.67 1.61 6.47
CA LEU A 314 -6.48 0.84 6.86
C LEU A 314 -5.20 1.68 6.81
N VAL A 315 -5.24 2.82 6.11
CA VAL A 315 -4.07 3.68 5.88
C VAL A 315 -4.30 5.15 6.23
N ASP A 316 -5.56 5.58 6.35
CA ASP A 316 -6.00 6.94 6.66
C ASP A 316 -7.44 6.98 7.23
N GLU A 317 -8.20 8.05 6.98
CA GLU A 317 -9.57 8.25 7.43
C GLU A 317 -10.61 7.57 6.53
N VAL A 318 -11.80 7.37 7.12
CA VAL A 318 -12.99 6.90 6.41
C VAL A 318 -13.53 8.10 5.58
N PRO A 319 -13.65 7.98 4.24
CA PRO A 319 -14.29 8.98 3.41
C PRO A 319 -15.74 9.24 3.82
N ASN A 320 -16.22 10.46 3.59
CA ASN A 320 -17.57 10.85 4.00
C ASN A 320 -18.64 10.24 3.08
N PRO A 321 -19.57 9.42 3.59
CA PRO A 321 -20.64 8.80 2.78
C PRO A 321 -21.65 9.80 2.21
N ALA A 322 -21.61 11.07 2.64
CA ALA A 322 -22.52 12.09 2.12
C ALA A 322 -22.23 12.49 0.66
N TYR A 323 -21.05 12.15 0.12
CA TYR A 323 -20.64 12.50 -1.24
C TYR A 323 -19.69 11.48 -1.89
N ILE A 324 -19.43 10.34 -1.25
CA ILE A 324 -18.64 9.23 -1.79
C ILE A 324 -19.50 7.97 -1.75
N SER A 325 -19.64 7.30 -2.89
CA SER A 325 -20.41 6.06 -2.99
C SER A 325 -19.69 4.88 -2.35
N ASP A 326 -20.44 3.96 -1.75
CA ASP A 326 -19.94 2.64 -1.40
C ASP A 326 -19.64 1.81 -2.66
N LEU A 327 -18.67 0.89 -2.57
CA LEU A 327 -18.30 0.02 -3.70
C LEU A 327 -19.45 -0.89 -4.15
N ASN A 328 -20.46 -1.12 -3.29
CA ASN A 328 -21.65 -1.90 -3.59
C ASN A 328 -22.88 -1.03 -3.91
N SER A 329 -22.70 0.28 -4.11
CA SER A 329 -23.78 1.22 -4.39
C SER A 329 -23.73 1.72 -5.82
N ASN A 330 -24.88 1.71 -6.50
CA ASN A 330 -25.06 2.30 -7.83
C ASN A 330 -25.43 3.79 -7.74
N ASN A 331 -25.39 4.39 -6.55
CA ASN A 331 -25.62 5.83 -6.42
C ASN A 331 -24.46 6.60 -7.04
N MET A 332 -24.78 7.69 -7.74
CA MET A 332 -23.80 8.59 -8.34
C MET A 332 -23.99 10.01 -7.79
N PRO A 333 -22.92 10.71 -7.39
CA PRO A 333 -23.02 12.08 -6.87
C PRO A 333 -23.42 13.08 -7.98
N PRO A 334 -24.11 14.18 -7.64
CA PRO A 334 -24.53 14.61 -6.30
C PRO A 334 -25.73 13.83 -5.77
N PHE A 335 -25.66 13.38 -4.51
CA PHE A 335 -26.69 12.55 -3.88
C PHE A 335 -27.91 13.35 -3.40
N SER A 336 -29.09 12.76 -3.58
CA SER A 336 -30.30 13.17 -2.86
C SER A 336 -30.22 12.86 -1.36
N PHE A 337 -31.18 13.36 -0.56
CA PHE A 337 -31.25 13.01 0.86
C PHE A 337 -31.39 11.48 1.08
N LYS A 338 -32.24 10.82 0.28
CA LYS A 338 -32.45 9.38 0.36
C LYS A 338 -31.15 8.62 0.08
N GLN A 339 -30.44 9.00 -0.98
CA GLN A 339 -29.17 8.36 -1.35
C GLN A 339 -28.09 8.56 -0.28
N ARG A 340 -27.97 9.75 0.32
CA ARG A 340 -27.07 9.97 1.46
C ARG A 340 -27.39 9.07 2.66
N LEU A 341 -28.68 8.83 2.92
CA LEU A 341 -29.11 7.92 3.98
C LEU A 341 -28.76 6.46 3.62
N GLU A 342 -28.94 6.06 2.36
CA GLU A 342 -28.57 4.73 1.86
C GLU A 342 -27.05 4.48 1.95
N GLU A 343 -26.22 5.44 1.57
CA GLU A 343 -24.74 5.35 1.68
C GLU A 343 -24.30 5.22 3.14
N LEU A 344 -24.84 6.09 4.02
CA LEU A 344 -24.53 6.05 5.45
C LEU A 344 -24.96 4.71 6.08
N TRP A 345 -26.18 4.25 5.76
CA TRP A 345 -26.69 2.98 6.25
C TRP A 345 -25.85 1.80 5.78
N THR A 346 -25.41 1.81 4.52
CA THR A 346 -24.53 0.78 3.95
C THR A 346 -23.21 0.69 4.70
N GLN A 347 -22.56 1.83 4.98
CA GLN A 347 -21.33 1.86 5.77
C GLN A 347 -21.54 1.37 7.22
N ILE A 348 -22.63 1.76 7.87
CA ILE A 348 -22.97 1.30 9.24
C ILE A 348 -23.18 -0.21 9.26
N LYS A 349 -23.97 -0.73 8.32
CA LYS A 349 -24.28 -2.16 8.17
C LYS A 349 -23.00 -2.97 7.97
N LEU A 350 -22.13 -2.57 7.04
CA LEU A 350 -20.83 -3.21 6.79
C LEU A 350 -19.91 -3.17 8.01
N SER A 351 -19.84 -2.03 8.70
CA SER A 351 -19.04 -1.88 9.92
C SER A 351 -19.51 -2.82 11.04
N TYR A 352 -20.83 -2.98 11.18
CA TYR A 352 -21.43 -3.94 12.11
C TYR A 352 -21.05 -5.38 11.75
N TYR A 353 -21.16 -5.78 10.48
CA TYR A 353 -20.76 -7.13 10.06
C TYR A 353 -19.27 -7.40 10.25
N GLN A 354 -18.40 -6.45 9.89
CA GLN A 354 -16.96 -6.55 10.15
C GLN A 354 -16.66 -6.71 11.64
N ARG A 355 -17.43 -6.06 12.51
CA ARG A 355 -17.32 -6.24 13.97
C ARG A 355 -17.82 -7.62 14.41
N ALA A 356 -18.90 -8.12 13.83
CA ALA A 356 -19.49 -9.42 14.18
C ALA A 356 -18.55 -10.60 13.85
N ILE A 357 -17.82 -10.53 12.73
CA ILE A 357 -16.87 -11.58 12.32
C ILE A 357 -15.46 -11.41 12.92
N ARG A 358 -15.25 -10.38 13.75
CA ARG A 358 -13.92 -10.03 14.27
C ARG A 358 -13.30 -11.18 15.07
N SER A 359 -14.06 -11.77 15.99
CA SER A 359 -13.57 -12.85 16.86
C SER A 359 -13.09 -14.07 16.06
N ILE A 360 -13.81 -14.41 14.99
CA ILE A 360 -13.48 -15.53 14.11
C ILE A 360 -12.18 -15.24 13.34
N THR A 361 -12.04 -14.01 12.83
CA THR A 361 -10.84 -13.57 12.11
C THR A 361 -9.61 -13.46 13.03
N GLU A 362 -9.79 -12.95 14.25
CA GLU A 362 -8.76 -12.92 15.30
C GLU A 362 -8.35 -14.34 15.72
N SER A 363 -9.31 -15.27 15.86
CA SER A 363 -9.00 -16.66 16.17
C SER A 363 -8.14 -17.31 15.09
N LEU A 364 -8.42 -17.07 13.81
CA LEU A 364 -7.61 -17.58 12.70
C LEU A 364 -6.19 -16.96 12.71
N TYR A 365 -6.08 -15.67 13.02
CA TYR A 365 -4.80 -14.99 13.17
C TYR A 365 -3.94 -15.61 14.29
N GLU A 366 -4.54 -15.83 15.46
CA GLU A 366 -3.90 -16.44 16.63
C GLU A 366 -3.46 -17.88 16.32
N GLU A 367 -4.37 -18.68 15.76
CA GLU A 367 -4.13 -20.07 15.37
C GLU A 367 -2.91 -20.20 14.46
N VAL A 368 -2.82 -19.34 13.44
CA VAL A 368 -1.82 -19.47 12.38
C VAL A 368 -0.54 -18.69 12.70
N PHE A 369 -0.64 -17.38 12.88
CA PHE A 369 0.52 -16.50 12.94
C PHE A 369 1.12 -16.43 14.34
N VAL A 370 0.32 -16.32 15.39
CA VAL A 370 0.83 -16.28 16.76
C VAL A 370 1.45 -17.62 17.15
N THR A 371 0.86 -18.74 16.73
CA THR A 371 1.46 -20.07 16.90
C THR A 371 2.80 -20.19 16.16
N ALA A 372 2.89 -19.74 14.90
CA ALA A 372 4.15 -19.73 14.15
C ALA A 372 5.20 -18.83 14.80
N ALA A 373 4.81 -17.66 15.30
CA ALA A 373 5.71 -16.72 15.98
C ALA A 373 6.26 -17.30 17.30
N LYS A 374 5.43 -18.00 18.08
CA LYS A 374 5.87 -18.70 19.30
C LYS A 374 6.98 -19.70 18.99
N LYS A 375 6.87 -20.44 17.89
CA LYS A 375 7.93 -21.36 17.43
C LYS A 375 9.22 -20.64 17.03
N ARG A 376 9.15 -19.36 16.65
CA ARG A 376 10.30 -18.48 16.38
C ARG A 376 10.81 -17.76 17.63
N GLY A 377 10.21 -18.00 18.82
CA GLY A 377 10.57 -17.29 20.05
C GLY A 377 10.11 -15.83 20.07
N MET A 378 9.06 -15.51 19.32
CA MET A 378 8.52 -14.17 19.14
C MET A 378 7.08 -14.06 19.66
N SER A 379 6.69 -12.86 20.07
CA SER A 379 5.30 -12.47 20.30
C SER A 379 4.85 -11.51 19.21
N LEU A 380 3.62 -11.67 18.70
CA LEU A 380 3.04 -10.73 17.75
C LEU A 380 2.03 -9.80 18.45
N PRO A 381 1.86 -8.56 17.97
CA PRO A 381 0.75 -7.70 18.37
C PRO A 381 -0.60 -8.32 17.94
N PRO A 382 -1.71 -7.89 18.55
CA PRO A 382 -3.05 -8.28 18.10
C PRO A 382 -3.30 -7.89 16.64
N LEU A 383 -4.16 -8.64 15.94
CA LEU A 383 -4.56 -8.35 14.56
C LEU A 383 -5.05 -6.90 14.38
N GLU A 384 -5.75 -6.36 15.39
CA GLU A 384 -6.25 -4.99 15.37
C GLU A 384 -5.14 -3.95 15.21
N GLU A 385 -3.93 -4.19 15.73
CA GLU A 385 -2.79 -3.30 15.56
C GLU A 385 -2.07 -3.55 14.23
N VAL A 386 -1.90 -4.83 13.88
CA VAL A 386 -1.12 -5.24 12.70
C VAL A 386 -1.78 -4.76 11.39
N LYS A 387 -3.10 -4.82 11.28
CA LYS A 387 -3.81 -4.49 10.02
C LYS A 387 -3.68 -3.02 9.60
N TYR A 388 -3.47 -2.11 10.55
CA TYR A 388 -3.25 -0.68 10.29
C TYR A 388 -1.77 -0.33 10.03
N ASN A 389 -0.86 -1.30 10.13
CA ASN A 389 0.58 -1.09 10.02
C ASN A 389 1.12 -1.11 8.58
N ALA A 390 0.24 -0.91 7.59
CA ALA A 390 0.63 -0.85 6.19
C ALA A 390 1.43 0.43 5.88
N SER A 391 2.48 0.27 5.08
CA SER A 391 3.27 1.36 4.52
C SER A 391 2.51 2.06 3.39
N PHE A 392 1.89 1.27 2.51
CA PHE A 392 1.16 1.76 1.34
C PHE A 392 -0.06 0.90 1.03
N VAL A 393 -1.03 1.49 0.34
CA VAL A 393 -1.99 0.79 -0.52
C VAL A 393 -1.55 1.00 -1.96
N LEU A 394 -1.23 -0.08 -2.67
CA LEU A 394 -1.04 -0.07 -4.11
C LEU A 394 -2.36 -0.47 -4.77
N SER A 395 -3.00 0.45 -5.48
CA SER A 395 -4.36 0.24 -5.98
C SER A 395 -4.42 0.19 -7.49
N ASN A 396 -5.20 -0.75 -8.04
CA ASN A 396 -5.51 -0.81 -9.47
C ASN A 396 -6.59 0.23 -9.86
N SER A 397 -6.34 1.51 -9.57
CA SER A 397 -7.25 2.62 -9.83
C SER A 397 -6.56 3.75 -10.61
N HIS A 398 -7.36 4.54 -11.32
CA HIS A 398 -6.92 5.75 -12.02
C HIS A 398 -8.05 6.78 -12.06
N VAL A 399 -7.72 8.07 -11.97
CA VAL A 399 -8.69 9.18 -11.96
C VAL A 399 -9.52 9.31 -13.25
N SER A 400 -9.05 8.71 -14.35
CA SER A 400 -9.79 8.62 -15.60
C SER A 400 -10.91 7.58 -15.57
N LEU A 401 -10.87 6.65 -14.61
CA LEU A 401 -11.78 5.53 -14.46
C LEU A 401 -12.79 5.76 -13.32
N GLY A 402 -12.31 6.05 -12.11
CA GLY A 402 -13.15 6.13 -10.89
C GLY A 402 -13.62 7.54 -10.54
N GLU A 403 -14.22 7.71 -9.37
CA GLU A 403 -14.68 9.01 -8.86
C GLU A 403 -13.53 9.94 -8.44
N PRO A 404 -13.72 11.28 -8.48
CA PRO A 404 -12.74 12.22 -7.96
C PRO A 404 -12.74 12.24 -6.41
N ILE A 405 -11.95 11.34 -5.81
CA ILE A 405 -11.83 11.19 -4.35
C ILE A 405 -10.51 11.79 -3.84
N ARG A 406 -10.53 12.37 -2.63
CA ARG A 406 -9.30 12.76 -1.91
C ARG A 406 -8.60 11.50 -1.39
N LEU A 407 -7.35 11.30 -1.81
CA LEU A 407 -6.55 10.13 -1.43
C LEU A 407 -5.37 10.55 -0.54
N PRO A 408 -4.99 9.74 0.47
CA PRO A 408 -3.80 10.01 1.27
C PRO A 408 -2.51 9.76 0.48
N GLN A 409 -1.39 10.32 0.94
CA GLN A 409 -0.09 10.18 0.26
C GLN A 409 0.42 8.73 0.21
N ASN A 410 -0.03 7.89 1.14
CA ASN A 410 0.32 6.47 1.17
C ASN A 410 -0.67 5.58 0.38
N TYR A 411 -1.57 6.17 -0.41
CA TYR A 411 -2.34 5.49 -1.44
C TYR A 411 -1.74 5.77 -2.82
N ILE A 412 -1.28 4.72 -3.50
CA ILE A 412 -0.57 4.83 -4.76
C ILE A 412 -1.40 4.17 -5.88
N PRO A 413 -1.94 4.96 -6.83
CA PRO A 413 -2.65 4.42 -7.98
C PRO A 413 -1.66 3.85 -9.01
N ILE A 414 -1.81 2.56 -9.33
CA ILE A 414 -0.94 1.83 -10.25
C ILE A 414 -1.72 1.17 -11.40
N ALA A 415 -2.97 1.59 -11.68
CA ALA A 415 -3.80 0.96 -12.72
C ALA A 415 -3.05 0.77 -14.05
N GLY A 416 -3.23 -0.41 -14.63
CA GLY A 416 -2.61 -0.83 -15.89
C GLY A 416 -1.27 -1.52 -15.78
N TYR A 417 -0.73 -1.71 -14.57
CA TYR A 417 0.51 -2.47 -14.40
C TYR A 417 0.42 -3.93 -14.90
N HIS A 418 -0.79 -4.48 -15.04
CA HIS A 418 -1.03 -5.80 -15.61
C HIS A 418 -1.11 -5.81 -17.16
N ILE A 419 -1.14 -4.65 -17.80
CA ILE A 419 -1.21 -4.54 -19.27
C ILE A 419 0.19 -4.73 -19.82
N ASP A 420 0.34 -5.68 -20.74
CA ASP A 420 1.62 -5.96 -21.39
C ASP A 420 1.98 -4.80 -22.33
N SER A 421 3.25 -4.37 -22.31
CA SER A 421 3.77 -3.34 -23.21
C SER A 421 3.84 -3.81 -24.67
N GLU A 422 3.87 -5.12 -24.89
CA GLU A 422 3.88 -5.75 -26.20
C GLU A 422 2.62 -6.60 -26.35
N ALA A 423 1.88 -6.37 -27.44
CA ALA A 423 0.72 -7.19 -27.76
C ALA A 423 1.17 -8.62 -28.11
N LYS A 424 0.48 -9.62 -27.54
CA LYS A 424 0.69 -11.01 -27.90
C LYS A 424 0.31 -11.26 -29.37
N PRO A 425 0.92 -12.26 -30.04
CA PRO A 425 0.58 -12.58 -31.41
C PRO A 425 -0.91 -12.86 -31.57
N LEU A 426 -1.53 -12.13 -32.48
CA LEU A 426 -2.94 -12.25 -32.83
C LEU A 426 -3.05 -12.94 -34.18
N SER A 427 -4.16 -13.66 -34.43
CA SER A 427 -4.44 -14.18 -35.77
C SER A 427 -4.65 -13.00 -36.73
N LYS A 428 -3.57 -12.59 -37.41
CA LYS A 428 -3.57 -11.49 -38.38
C LYS A 428 -4.68 -11.64 -39.42
N ARG A 429 -4.99 -12.88 -39.81
CA ARG A 429 -5.97 -13.17 -40.88
C ARG A 429 -7.39 -12.69 -40.57
N ILE A 430 -7.87 -12.81 -39.34
CA ILE A 430 -9.24 -12.38 -38.97
C ILE A 430 -9.28 -10.86 -38.79
N MET A 431 -8.31 -10.32 -38.07
CA MET A 431 -8.30 -8.90 -37.70
C MET A 431 -7.98 -7.98 -38.87
N ASP A 432 -6.97 -8.32 -39.68
CA ASP A 432 -6.54 -7.51 -40.83
C ASP A 432 -7.55 -7.59 -41.98
N GLY A 433 -8.33 -8.68 -42.06
CA GLY A 433 -9.37 -8.87 -43.06
C GLY A 433 -10.68 -8.13 -42.76
N ALA A 434 -10.90 -7.70 -41.51
CA ALA A 434 -12.14 -7.07 -41.06
C ALA A 434 -12.21 -5.58 -41.46
N LYS A 435 -12.62 -5.32 -42.71
CA LYS A 435 -12.66 -3.95 -43.29
C LYS A 435 -13.60 -2.99 -42.56
N GLU A 436 -14.77 -3.49 -42.14
CA GLU A 436 -15.75 -2.71 -41.38
C GLU A 436 -15.42 -2.65 -39.89
N GLY A 437 -14.32 -3.28 -39.45
CA GLY A 437 -13.91 -3.37 -38.06
C GLY A 437 -14.41 -4.62 -37.35
N VAL A 438 -13.94 -4.75 -36.11
CA VAL A 438 -14.14 -5.91 -35.23
C VAL A 438 -14.90 -5.48 -33.99
N ILE A 439 -15.99 -6.19 -33.72
CA ILE A 439 -16.71 -6.18 -32.44
C ILE A 439 -16.16 -7.35 -31.62
N TYR A 440 -15.58 -7.06 -30.47
CA TYR A 440 -15.15 -8.09 -29.53
C TYR A 440 -16.22 -8.29 -28.47
N PHE A 441 -16.61 -9.54 -28.17
CA PHE A 441 -17.58 -9.88 -27.14
C PHE A 441 -16.99 -10.86 -26.12
N SER A 442 -16.95 -10.46 -24.85
CA SER A 442 -16.49 -11.30 -23.74
C SER A 442 -17.18 -10.95 -22.41
N LEU A 443 -17.73 -11.96 -21.73
CA LEU A 443 -18.29 -11.82 -20.39
C LEU A 443 -17.30 -12.07 -19.25
N GLY A 444 -15.99 -12.07 -19.57
CA GLY A 444 -14.93 -12.29 -18.59
C GLY A 444 -14.64 -13.77 -18.33
N SER A 445 -14.05 -14.08 -17.18
CA SER A 445 -13.56 -15.43 -16.85
C SER A 445 -14.47 -16.23 -15.91
N ILE A 446 -15.33 -15.55 -15.15
CA ILE A 446 -16.21 -16.17 -14.15
C ILE A 446 -17.56 -16.51 -14.78
N VAL A 447 -18.18 -15.52 -15.42
CA VAL A 447 -19.42 -15.69 -16.18
C VAL A 447 -19.05 -16.26 -17.54
N LYS A 448 -19.57 -17.47 -17.83
CA LYS A 448 -19.27 -18.19 -19.07
C LYS A 448 -20.40 -17.97 -20.07
N SER A 449 -20.06 -17.65 -21.31
CA SER A 449 -21.07 -17.48 -22.36
C SER A 449 -21.79 -18.79 -22.68
N LYS A 450 -21.13 -19.93 -22.46
CA LYS A 450 -21.78 -21.25 -22.62
C LYS A 450 -22.96 -21.52 -21.67
N ASP A 451 -23.06 -20.77 -20.58
CA ASP A 451 -24.15 -20.91 -19.61
C ASP A 451 -25.39 -20.08 -20.02
N MET A 452 -25.34 -19.39 -21.17
CA MET A 452 -26.51 -18.70 -21.72
C MET A 452 -27.57 -19.71 -22.18
N PRO A 453 -28.86 -19.40 -21.98
CA PRO A 453 -29.95 -20.18 -22.58
C PRO A 453 -29.78 -20.33 -24.10
N GLY A 454 -30.14 -21.50 -24.63
CA GLY A 454 -29.92 -21.81 -26.05
C GLY A 454 -30.69 -20.90 -27.02
N ASN A 455 -31.89 -20.45 -26.64
CA ASN A 455 -32.65 -19.46 -27.40
C ASN A 455 -31.93 -18.10 -27.43
N MET A 456 -31.44 -17.63 -26.28
CA MET A 456 -30.66 -16.38 -26.17
C MET A 456 -29.41 -16.43 -27.05
N THR A 457 -28.68 -17.54 -27.02
CA THR A 457 -27.48 -17.73 -27.85
C THR A 457 -27.82 -17.66 -29.34
N ARG A 458 -28.91 -18.30 -29.76
CA ARG A 458 -29.38 -18.27 -31.16
C ARG A 458 -29.77 -16.87 -31.60
N GLU A 459 -30.55 -16.16 -30.79
CA GLU A 459 -30.99 -14.79 -31.08
C GLU A 459 -29.81 -13.81 -31.17
N LEU A 460 -28.77 -14.01 -30.35
CA LEU A 460 -27.52 -13.25 -30.43
C LEU A 460 -26.77 -13.54 -31.74
N LEU A 461 -26.65 -14.81 -32.16
CA LEU A 461 -26.04 -15.17 -33.45
C LEU A 461 -26.81 -14.56 -34.62
N GLU A 462 -28.14 -14.63 -34.62
CA GLU A 462 -29.01 -13.99 -35.63
C GLU A 462 -28.92 -12.46 -35.61
N THR A 463 -28.61 -11.87 -34.46
CA THR A 463 -28.39 -10.43 -34.34
C THR A 463 -27.04 -10.05 -34.91
N PHE A 464 -25.97 -10.78 -34.55
CA PHE A 464 -24.62 -10.54 -35.04
C PHE A 464 -24.48 -10.76 -36.55
N SER A 465 -25.21 -11.72 -37.13
CA SER A 465 -25.19 -11.96 -38.58
C SER A 465 -25.70 -10.79 -39.42
N LYS A 466 -26.47 -9.88 -38.82
CA LYS A 466 -27.03 -8.69 -39.50
C LYS A 466 -26.05 -7.52 -39.58
N PHE A 467 -24.90 -7.61 -38.91
CA PHE A 467 -23.87 -6.57 -38.95
C PHE A 467 -22.78 -6.93 -39.97
N GLN A 468 -22.28 -5.93 -40.68
CA GLN A 468 -21.16 -6.10 -41.63
C GLN A 468 -19.80 -6.26 -40.92
N HIS A 469 -19.77 -6.03 -39.61
CA HIS A 469 -18.58 -6.12 -38.78
C HIS A 469 -18.23 -7.58 -38.50
N THR A 470 -16.95 -7.88 -38.35
CA THR A 470 -16.48 -9.16 -37.82
C THR A 470 -16.73 -9.20 -36.32
N VAL A 471 -17.36 -10.26 -35.82
CA VAL A 471 -17.61 -10.46 -34.39
C VAL A 471 -16.69 -11.55 -33.87
N ILE A 472 -15.81 -11.22 -32.93
CA ILE A 472 -15.04 -12.21 -32.18
C ILE A 472 -15.73 -12.41 -30.84
N TRP A 473 -16.28 -13.60 -30.60
CA TRP A 473 -16.98 -13.91 -29.36
C TRP A 473 -16.18 -14.95 -28.57
N LYS A 474 -15.76 -14.55 -27.37
CA LYS A 474 -15.17 -15.45 -26.39
C LYS A 474 -16.25 -16.39 -25.85
N PHE A 475 -16.17 -17.68 -26.19
CA PHE A 475 -17.16 -18.70 -25.83
C PHE A 475 -16.44 -20.01 -25.51
N GLU A 476 -16.76 -20.63 -24.38
CA GLU A 476 -15.97 -21.74 -23.81
C GLU A 476 -16.08 -23.06 -24.58
N GLU A 477 -17.06 -23.19 -25.45
CA GLU A 477 -17.39 -24.38 -26.23
C GLU A 477 -17.53 -24.05 -27.73
N SER A 478 -17.47 -25.08 -28.59
CA SER A 478 -17.74 -24.91 -30.02
C SER A 478 -19.24 -24.79 -30.26
N LEU A 479 -19.65 -23.83 -31.08
CA LEU A 479 -21.02 -23.69 -31.54
C LEU A 479 -21.14 -24.15 -33.01
N PRO A 480 -22.15 -24.97 -33.36
CA PRO A 480 -22.45 -25.29 -34.76
C PRO A 480 -23.08 -24.08 -35.47
N ASP A 481 -23.09 -24.13 -36.81
CA ASP A 481 -23.86 -23.21 -37.68
C ASP A 481 -23.61 -21.71 -37.43
N LEU A 482 -22.33 -21.34 -37.28
CA LEU A 482 -21.93 -19.95 -37.08
C LEU A 482 -22.16 -19.10 -38.34
N PRO A 483 -22.69 -17.87 -38.21
CA PRO A 483 -22.67 -16.89 -39.29
C PRO A 483 -21.24 -16.61 -39.78
N GLU A 484 -21.07 -16.32 -41.07
CA GLU A 484 -19.75 -16.13 -41.69
C GLU A 484 -18.89 -15.05 -41.01
N ASN A 485 -19.53 -14.01 -40.46
CA ASN A 485 -18.87 -12.90 -39.79
C ASN A 485 -18.62 -13.14 -38.29
N VAL A 486 -19.04 -14.27 -37.73
CA VAL A 486 -18.91 -14.59 -36.29
C VAL A 486 -17.84 -15.66 -36.09
N HIS A 487 -16.84 -15.34 -35.26
CA HIS A 487 -15.76 -16.25 -34.90
C HIS A 487 -15.75 -16.53 -33.40
N ILE A 488 -15.84 -17.80 -33.03
CA ILE A 488 -15.74 -18.26 -31.65
C ILE A 488 -14.29 -18.52 -31.27
N VAL A 489 -13.89 -18.01 -30.10
CA VAL A 489 -12.58 -18.30 -29.48
C VAL A 489 -12.76 -18.71 -28.03
N GLN A 490 -12.13 -19.81 -27.60
CA GLN A 490 -12.25 -20.26 -26.20
C GLN A 490 -11.51 -19.33 -25.24
N TRP A 491 -10.36 -18.83 -25.66
CA TRP A 491 -9.57 -17.85 -24.92
C TRP A 491 -9.02 -16.79 -25.86
N ALA A 492 -9.53 -15.56 -25.74
CA ALA A 492 -9.09 -14.45 -26.58
C ALA A 492 -7.87 -13.75 -25.95
N PRO A 493 -6.83 -13.39 -26.74
CA PRO A 493 -5.80 -12.45 -26.31
C PRO A 493 -6.40 -11.02 -26.26
N GLN A 494 -7.26 -10.76 -25.28
CA GLN A 494 -8.09 -9.55 -25.16
C GLN A 494 -7.29 -8.26 -25.35
N GLN A 495 -6.17 -8.08 -24.64
CA GLN A 495 -5.32 -6.89 -24.80
C GLN A 495 -4.83 -6.68 -26.24
N SER A 496 -4.53 -7.77 -26.96
CA SER A 496 -4.07 -7.70 -28.36
C SER A 496 -5.20 -7.37 -29.33
N ILE A 497 -6.41 -7.87 -29.06
CA ILE A 497 -7.60 -7.49 -29.83
C ILE A 497 -7.91 -6.00 -29.63
N LEU A 498 -7.95 -5.54 -28.38
CA LEU A 498 -8.24 -4.14 -28.04
C LEU A 498 -7.16 -3.18 -28.56
N ALA A 499 -5.89 -3.59 -28.56
CA ALA A 499 -4.80 -2.80 -29.13
C ALA A 499 -4.87 -2.66 -30.66
N HIS A 500 -5.62 -3.53 -31.34
CA HIS A 500 -5.67 -3.56 -32.79
C HIS A 500 -6.51 -2.39 -33.33
N PRO A 501 -6.05 -1.68 -34.39
CA PRO A 501 -6.76 -0.51 -34.93
C PRO A 501 -8.18 -0.82 -35.44
N ASN A 502 -8.41 -2.06 -35.88
CA ASN A 502 -9.72 -2.50 -36.36
C ASN A 502 -10.69 -2.88 -35.23
N CYS A 503 -10.28 -2.95 -33.95
CA CYS A 503 -11.25 -3.15 -32.87
C CYS A 503 -12.01 -1.85 -32.62
N VAL A 504 -13.29 -1.85 -32.99
CA VAL A 504 -14.14 -0.64 -32.97
C VAL A 504 -15.10 -0.62 -31.79
N LEU A 505 -15.40 -1.78 -31.21
CA LEU A 505 -16.33 -1.93 -30.10
C LEU A 505 -15.98 -3.15 -29.25
N PHE A 506 -16.07 -2.99 -27.93
CA PHE A 506 -15.96 -4.10 -26.99
C PHE A 506 -17.25 -4.26 -26.18
N ILE A 507 -17.94 -5.38 -26.38
CA ILE A 507 -19.09 -5.80 -25.57
C ILE A 507 -18.53 -6.60 -24.39
N THR A 508 -18.75 -6.10 -23.17
CA THR A 508 -18.11 -6.63 -21.96
C THR A 508 -19.06 -6.69 -20.78
N HIS A 509 -18.84 -7.64 -19.87
CA HIS A 509 -19.51 -7.65 -18.57
C HIS A 509 -19.16 -6.45 -17.66
N GLY A 510 -18.12 -5.67 -17.98
CA GLY A 510 -17.77 -4.47 -17.21
C GLY A 510 -16.88 -4.70 -15.99
N GLY A 511 -16.18 -5.84 -15.90
CA GLY A 511 -15.16 -6.05 -14.87
C GLY A 511 -14.02 -5.02 -14.96
N LEU A 512 -13.48 -4.59 -13.82
CA LEU A 512 -12.55 -3.46 -13.72
C LEU A 512 -11.30 -3.56 -14.61
N LEU A 513 -10.72 -4.76 -14.78
CA LEU A 513 -9.58 -4.94 -15.69
C LEU A 513 -9.96 -4.68 -17.15
N SER A 514 -11.14 -5.16 -17.56
CA SER A 514 -11.65 -4.95 -18.92
C SER A 514 -11.91 -3.46 -19.17
N ILE A 515 -12.47 -2.73 -18.19
CA ILE A 515 -12.66 -1.28 -18.26
C ILE A 515 -11.31 -0.54 -18.33
N THR A 516 -10.32 -0.98 -17.55
CA THR A 516 -8.97 -0.40 -17.57
C THR A 516 -8.31 -0.59 -18.94
N GLU A 517 -8.36 -1.79 -19.52
CA GLU A 517 -7.82 -2.09 -20.85
C GLU A 517 -8.56 -1.32 -21.95
N THR A 518 -9.88 -1.20 -21.84
CA THR A 518 -10.73 -0.41 -22.75
C THR A 518 -10.26 1.04 -22.84
N VAL A 519 -10.06 1.70 -21.69
CA VAL A 519 -9.59 3.09 -21.67
C VAL A 519 -8.13 3.18 -22.08
N HIS A 520 -7.30 2.20 -21.72
CA HIS A 520 -5.91 2.13 -22.17
C HIS A 520 -5.80 2.15 -23.71
N PHE A 521 -6.59 1.33 -24.41
CA PHE A 521 -6.56 1.24 -25.88
C PHE A 521 -7.51 2.22 -26.59
N GLY A 522 -8.44 2.83 -25.86
CA GLY A 522 -9.38 3.80 -26.38
C GLY A 522 -10.41 3.18 -27.32
N VAL A 523 -11.08 2.12 -26.86
CA VAL A 523 -12.18 1.43 -27.56
C VAL A 523 -13.48 1.68 -26.79
N PRO A 524 -14.59 2.12 -27.38
CA PRO A 524 -15.86 2.28 -26.64
C PRO A 524 -16.48 0.93 -26.29
N ILE A 525 -17.39 0.90 -25.30
CA ILE A 525 -17.99 -0.36 -24.82
C ILE A 525 -19.50 -0.38 -24.83
N ILE A 526 -20.04 -1.59 -24.91
CA ILE A 526 -21.37 -1.91 -24.38
C ILE A 526 -21.16 -2.75 -23.12
N GLY A 527 -21.63 -2.24 -21.98
CA GLY A 527 -21.52 -2.90 -20.68
C GLY A 527 -22.75 -3.74 -20.37
N ILE A 528 -22.55 -5.02 -20.06
CA ILE A 528 -23.58 -5.98 -19.63
C ILE A 528 -23.26 -6.43 -18.20
N PRO A 529 -23.54 -5.59 -17.18
CA PRO A 529 -23.18 -5.91 -15.82
C PRO A 529 -23.96 -7.13 -15.33
N VAL A 530 -23.27 -8.04 -14.64
CA VAL A 530 -23.84 -9.31 -14.16
C VAL A 530 -23.82 -9.39 -12.64
N PHE A 531 -22.69 -9.06 -11.99
CA PHE A 531 -22.55 -9.15 -10.53
C PHE A 531 -21.47 -8.22 -9.96
N ALA A 532 -21.50 -8.03 -8.62
CA ALA A 532 -20.50 -7.29 -7.86
C ALA A 532 -20.22 -5.88 -8.41
N ASP A 533 -18.94 -5.52 -8.56
CA ASP A 533 -18.47 -4.19 -8.96
C ASP A 533 -18.85 -3.82 -10.40
N GLN A 534 -19.30 -4.79 -11.21
CA GLN A 534 -19.60 -4.56 -12.63
C GLN A 534 -20.69 -3.52 -12.85
N PHE A 535 -21.72 -3.48 -12.00
CA PHE A 535 -22.79 -2.49 -12.11
C PHE A 535 -22.24 -1.08 -11.95
N VAL A 536 -21.48 -0.84 -10.88
CA VAL A 536 -20.84 0.45 -10.60
C VAL A 536 -19.86 0.82 -11.70
N ASN A 537 -19.01 -0.11 -12.14
CA ASN A 537 -18.04 0.14 -13.21
C ASN A 537 -18.71 0.55 -14.52
N VAL A 538 -19.80 -0.11 -14.91
CA VAL A 538 -20.55 0.21 -16.12
C VAL A 538 -21.27 1.55 -15.97
N ASP A 539 -21.91 1.80 -14.84
CA ASP A 539 -22.61 3.07 -14.59
C ASP A 539 -21.65 4.26 -14.61
N VAL A 540 -20.45 4.10 -14.04
CA VAL A 540 -19.37 5.09 -14.13
C VAL A 540 -18.93 5.26 -15.58
N ALA A 541 -18.75 4.17 -16.35
CA ALA A 541 -18.36 4.25 -17.76
C ALA A 541 -19.41 4.97 -18.62
N VAL A 542 -20.71 4.75 -18.34
CA VAL A 542 -21.83 5.45 -18.97
C VAL A 542 -21.82 6.93 -18.61
N SER A 543 -21.66 7.27 -17.31
CA SER A 543 -21.58 8.66 -16.86
C SER A 543 -20.39 9.42 -17.49
N ARG A 544 -19.32 8.68 -17.80
CA ARG A 544 -18.14 9.19 -18.48
C ARG A 544 -18.30 9.26 -19.99
N GLY A 545 -19.38 8.75 -20.57
CA GLY A 545 -19.77 8.93 -21.96
C GLY A 545 -19.06 8.02 -22.96
N PHE A 546 -18.41 6.93 -22.53
CA PHE A 546 -17.74 5.98 -23.43
C PHE A 546 -18.39 4.60 -23.46
N ALA A 547 -19.51 4.43 -22.75
CA ALA A 547 -20.23 3.18 -22.64
C ALA A 547 -21.73 3.34 -22.82
N ARG A 548 -22.37 2.29 -23.35
CA ARG A 548 -23.81 2.08 -23.26
C ARG A 548 -24.09 0.87 -22.36
N ARG A 549 -24.96 1.01 -21.36
CA ARG A 549 -25.41 -0.12 -20.53
C ARG A 549 -26.53 -0.90 -21.23
N VAL A 550 -26.45 -2.22 -21.19
CA VAL A 550 -27.51 -3.17 -21.56
C VAL A 550 -27.66 -4.17 -20.42
N ASP A 551 -28.85 -4.27 -19.83
CA ASP A 551 -29.09 -5.20 -18.73
C ASP A 551 -29.24 -6.64 -19.25
N LEU A 552 -28.65 -7.59 -18.51
CA LEU A 552 -28.79 -9.01 -18.78
C LEU A 552 -30.26 -9.42 -18.63
N SER A 553 -30.86 -9.92 -19.70
CA SER A 553 -32.27 -10.35 -19.74
C SER A 553 -32.50 -11.31 -20.91
N HIS A 554 -33.66 -11.98 -20.95
CA HIS A 554 -34.02 -12.84 -22.09
C HIS A 554 -34.06 -12.09 -23.43
N ASP A 555 -34.42 -10.80 -23.41
CA ASP A 555 -34.50 -9.95 -24.60
C ASP A 555 -33.17 -9.27 -24.97
N ILE A 556 -32.04 -9.72 -24.42
CA ILE A 556 -30.74 -9.04 -24.57
C ILE A 556 -30.34 -8.86 -26.04
N ALA A 557 -30.69 -9.80 -26.93
CA ALA A 557 -30.36 -9.69 -28.35
C ALA A 557 -30.97 -8.43 -29.00
N LYS A 558 -32.22 -8.09 -28.64
CA LYS A 558 -32.89 -6.87 -29.10
C LYS A 558 -32.15 -5.62 -28.62
N TYR A 559 -31.92 -5.51 -27.32
CA TYR A 559 -31.27 -4.34 -26.74
C TYR A 559 -29.81 -4.19 -27.18
N LEU A 560 -29.12 -5.31 -27.39
CA LEU A 560 -27.75 -5.31 -27.90
C LEU A 560 -27.71 -4.84 -29.35
N LYS A 561 -28.67 -5.24 -30.19
CA LYS A 561 -28.79 -4.71 -31.57
C LYS A 561 -28.91 -3.19 -31.57
N GLU A 562 -29.79 -2.64 -30.75
CA GLU A 562 -30.02 -1.20 -30.60
C GLU A 562 -28.74 -0.50 -30.10
N ALA A 563 -28.12 -1.03 -29.04
CA ALA A 563 -26.90 -0.48 -28.47
C ALA A 563 -25.69 -0.51 -29.45
N ILE A 564 -25.55 -1.57 -30.26
CA ILE A 564 -24.49 -1.64 -31.27
C ILE A 564 -24.70 -0.56 -32.35
N HIS A 565 -25.94 -0.38 -32.83
CA HIS A 565 -26.24 0.69 -33.80
C HIS A 565 -25.94 2.07 -33.21
N GLU A 566 -26.30 2.29 -31.94
CA GLU A 566 -26.07 3.54 -31.24
C GLU A 566 -24.57 3.85 -31.08
N VAL A 567 -23.80 2.92 -30.52
CA VAL A 567 -22.38 3.14 -30.18
C VAL A 567 -21.51 3.25 -31.44
N LEU A 568 -21.78 2.46 -32.48
CA LEU A 568 -21.04 2.54 -33.74
C LEU A 568 -21.47 3.72 -34.61
N GLY A 569 -22.74 4.14 -34.52
CA GLY A 569 -23.29 5.28 -35.27
C GLY A 569 -22.99 6.65 -34.65
N ASN A 570 -22.59 6.72 -33.37
CA ASN A 570 -22.32 7.95 -32.65
C ASN A 570 -20.84 8.09 -32.27
N SER A 571 -20.12 9.00 -32.93
CA SER A 571 -18.68 9.22 -32.70
C SER A 571 -18.35 9.70 -31.28
N SER A 572 -19.32 10.28 -30.54
CA SER A 572 -19.07 10.81 -29.20
C SER A 572 -18.52 9.76 -28.25
N TYR A 573 -18.95 8.51 -28.36
CA TYR A 573 -18.44 7.40 -27.54
C TYR A 573 -16.94 7.17 -27.78
N ARG A 574 -16.53 7.13 -29.06
CA ARG A 574 -15.14 6.91 -29.46
C ARG A 574 -14.25 8.10 -29.14
N GLU A 575 -14.73 9.32 -29.41
CA GLU A 575 -14.02 10.55 -29.06
C GLU A 575 -13.79 10.64 -27.55
N ARG A 576 -14.82 10.29 -26.77
CA ARG A 576 -14.74 10.34 -25.31
C ARG A 576 -13.77 9.32 -24.74
N VAL A 577 -13.78 8.08 -25.22
CA VAL A 577 -12.80 7.09 -24.75
C VAL A 577 -11.38 7.44 -25.18
N LYS A 578 -11.18 8.03 -26.37
CA LYS A 578 -9.85 8.47 -26.82
C LYS A 578 -9.33 9.64 -25.98
N TYR A 579 -10.20 10.57 -25.59
CA TYR A 579 -9.85 11.60 -24.61
C TYR A 579 -9.46 10.98 -23.26
N LEU A 580 -10.24 10.04 -22.73
CA LEU A 580 -9.91 9.38 -21.46
C LEU A 580 -8.65 8.51 -21.56
N SER A 581 -8.36 7.94 -22.73
CA SER A 581 -7.11 7.24 -23.03
C SER A 581 -5.91 8.19 -22.97
N LEU A 582 -6.05 9.40 -23.55
CA LEU A 582 -5.04 10.45 -23.41
C LEU A 582 -4.80 10.79 -21.92
N VAL A 583 -5.86 11.07 -21.16
CA VAL A 583 -5.75 11.36 -19.71
C VAL A 583 -5.14 10.20 -18.94
N TYR A 584 -5.45 8.96 -19.34
CA TYR A 584 -4.90 7.76 -18.73
C TYR A 584 -3.40 7.64 -18.97
N HIS A 585 -2.91 7.92 -20.18
CA HIS A 585 -1.49 7.82 -20.52
C HIS A 585 -0.68 9.05 -20.10
N ASP A 586 -1.32 10.21 -19.94
CA ASP A 586 -0.70 11.45 -19.47
C ASP A 586 -0.44 11.40 -17.95
N ARG A 587 0.56 10.60 -17.57
CA ARG A 587 1.01 10.44 -16.20
C ARG A 587 2.52 10.62 -16.09
N PRO A 588 3.05 11.14 -14.96
CA PRO A 588 4.48 11.40 -14.82
C PRO A 588 5.36 10.13 -14.91
N VAL A 589 4.82 8.99 -14.48
CA VAL A 589 5.55 7.72 -14.39
C VAL A 589 4.65 6.56 -14.86
N PRO A 590 5.17 5.62 -15.68
CA PRO A 590 4.44 4.41 -16.04
C PRO A 590 4.08 3.55 -14.81
N PRO A 591 2.90 2.92 -14.78
CA PRO A 591 2.40 2.24 -13.57
C PRO A 591 3.30 1.09 -13.08
N ALA A 592 3.96 0.38 -13.99
CA ALA A 592 4.96 -0.65 -13.63
C ALA A 592 6.18 -0.08 -12.88
N LYS A 593 6.67 1.09 -13.30
CA LYS A 593 7.82 1.76 -12.65
C LYS A 593 7.41 2.35 -11.31
N GLU A 594 6.21 2.92 -11.23
CA GLU A 594 5.62 3.47 -10.01
C GLU A 594 5.50 2.39 -8.93
N LEU A 595 4.94 1.22 -9.30
CA LEU A 595 4.85 0.04 -8.42
C LEU A 595 6.21 -0.33 -7.83
N VAL A 596 7.22 -0.51 -8.69
CA VAL A 596 8.58 -0.92 -8.26
C VAL A 596 9.18 0.13 -7.32
N HIS A 597 9.03 1.41 -7.66
CA HIS A 597 9.54 2.52 -6.87
C HIS A 597 9.01 2.49 -5.43
N TRP A 598 7.70 2.39 -5.25
CA TRP A 598 7.09 2.43 -3.91
C TRP A 598 7.37 1.17 -3.09
N VAL A 599 7.44 0.01 -3.74
CA VAL A 599 7.89 -1.23 -3.07
C VAL A 599 9.32 -1.08 -2.56
N GLU A 600 10.23 -0.55 -3.37
CA GLU A 600 11.61 -0.30 -2.94
C GLU A 600 11.70 0.77 -1.87
N HIS A 601 10.89 1.84 -1.97
CA HIS A 601 10.85 2.91 -0.99
C HIS A 601 10.40 2.39 0.37
N ALA A 602 9.38 1.53 0.42
CA ALA A 602 8.95 0.86 1.66
C ALA A 602 10.10 0.06 2.29
N VAL A 603 10.86 -0.71 1.50
CA VAL A 603 12.02 -1.47 2.00
C VAL A 603 13.12 -0.52 2.50
N LYS A 604 13.54 0.45 1.67
CA LYS A 604 14.64 1.39 1.96
C LYS A 604 14.36 2.23 3.21
N THR A 605 13.11 2.62 3.42
CA THR A 605 12.70 3.48 4.54
C THR A 605 12.13 2.71 5.73
N ARG A 606 12.20 1.37 5.71
CA ARG A 606 11.67 0.48 6.76
C ARG A 606 10.20 0.77 7.08
N GLY A 607 9.40 0.90 6.03
CA GLY A 607 7.96 0.99 6.08
C GLY A 607 7.38 2.41 5.94
N ALA A 608 8.18 3.37 5.46
CA ALA A 608 7.77 4.73 5.14
C ALA A 608 6.96 5.46 6.23
N PRO A 609 7.43 5.50 7.50
CA PRO A 609 6.68 6.10 8.61
C PRO A 609 6.33 7.59 8.42
N HIS A 610 7.12 8.29 7.59
CA HIS A 610 6.92 9.71 7.26
C HIS A 610 5.71 9.97 6.33
N LEU A 611 5.17 8.94 5.67
CA LEU A 611 3.98 9.04 4.81
C LEU A 611 2.72 8.49 5.46
N ARG A 612 2.84 7.95 6.68
CA ARG A 612 1.69 7.39 7.40
C ARG A 612 0.81 8.49 7.94
N SER A 613 -0.50 8.32 7.76
CA SER A 613 -1.48 9.27 8.28
C SER A 613 -1.44 9.32 9.81
N ARG A 614 -1.39 10.53 10.34
CA ARG A 614 -1.54 10.77 11.78
C ARG A 614 -2.94 10.44 12.28
N ALA A 615 -3.93 10.41 11.39
CA ALA A 615 -5.29 10.06 11.75
C ALA A 615 -5.37 8.66 12.37
N LEU A 616 -4.54 7.69 11.94
CA LEU A 616 -4.55 6.34 12.54
C LEU A 616 -4.18 6.35 14.03
N SER A 617 -3.34 7.29 14.46
CA SER A 617 -2.93 7.44 15.87
C SER A 617 -3.84 8.34 16.70
N THR A 618 -4.79 9.04 16.08
CA THR A 618 -5.70 9.96 16.76
C THR A 618 -6.94 9.22 17.27
N PRO A 619 -7.30 9.30 18.56
CA PRO A 619 -8.54 8.74 19.09
C PRO A 619 -9.78 9.28 18.36
N TRP A 620 -10.79 8.42 18.16
CA TRP A 620 -12.00 8.75 17.39
C TRP A 620 -12.75 9.97 17.93
N TYR A 621 -12.81 10.16 19.26
CA TYR A 621 -13.51 11.29 19.87
C TYR A 621 -12.84 12.62 19.58
N GLN A 622 -11.51 12.64 19.39
CA GLN A 622 -10.75 13.84 19.00
C GLN A 622 -10.98 14.16 17.52
N LYS A 623 -11.03 13.14 16.65
CA LYS A 623 -11.36 13.33 15.22
C LYS A 623 -12.75 13.94 15.03
N MET A 624 -13.70 13.54 15.87
CA MET A 624 -15.07 14.04 15.87
C MET A 624 -15.25 15.32 16.71
N TYR A 625 -14.16 15.87 17.26
CA TYR A 625 -14.16 17.06 18.12
C TYR A 625 -15.13 16.97 19.31
N LEU A 626 -15.40 15.77 19.83
CA LEU A 626 -16.34 15.57 20.92
C LEU A 626 -15.81 16.11 22.25
N ASP A 627 -14.50 16.07 22.44
CA ASP A 627 -13.80 16.71 23.55
C ASP A 627 -13.93 18.24 23.50
N LEU A 628 -13.77 18.84 22.32
CA LEU A 628 -13.98 20.28 22.11
C LEU A 628 -15.47 20.66 22.26
N ALA A 629 -16.38 19.83 21.75
CA ALA A 629 -17.82 20.03 21.92
C ALA A 629 -18.20 19.98 23.41
N ALA A 630 -17.66 19.02 24.16
CA ALA A 630 -17.85 18.93 25.60
C ALA A 630 -17.31 20.19 26.30
N LEU A 631 -16.14 20.72 25.90
CA LEU A 631 -15.60 21.97 26.43
C LEU A 631 -16.53 23.17 26.15
N ILE A 632 -17.06 23.30 24.94
CA ILE A 632 -18.00 24.37 24.57
C ILE A 632 -19.28 24.27 25.41
N ILE A 633 -19.83 23.06 25.59
CA ILE A 633 -21.01 22.82 26.42
C ILE A 633 -20.73 23.23 27.87
N LEU A 634 -19.58 22.85 28.43
CA LEU A 634 -19.18 23.23 29.79
C LEU A 634 -19.05 24.75 29.97
N ILE A 635 -18.41 25.45 29.04
CA ILE A 635 -18.29 26.92 29.06
C ILE A 635 -19.68 27.57 28.97
N THR A 636 -20.55 27.05 28.10
CA THR A 636 -21.91 27.56 27.93
C THR A 636 -22.72 27.39 29.21
N LEU A 637 -22.69 26.21 29.84
CA LEU A 637 -23.37 25.97 31.11
C LEU A 637 -22.79 26.82 32.25
N ALA A 638 -21.47 26.94 32.34
CA ALA A 638 -20.78 27.75 33.35
C ALA A 638 -21.11 29.24 33.24
N SER A 639 -21.37 29.75 32.03
CA SER A 639 -21.81 31.13 31.79
C SER A 639 -23.33 31.32 32.00
N TYR A 640 -24.14 30.36 31.56
CA TYR A 640 -25.60 30.45 31.61
C TYR A 640 -26.17 30.40 33.03
N ILE A 641 -25.65 29.52 33.89
CA ILE A 641 -26.12 29.36 35.28
C ILE A 641 -26.02 30.67 36.08
N PRO A 642 -24.86 31.36 36.16
CA PRO A 642 -24.76 32.62 36.90
C PRO A 642 -25.55 33.75 36.23
N ILE A 643 -25.57 33.84 34.89
CA ILE A 643 -26.38 34.86 34.19
C ILE A 643 -27.87 34.69 34.52
N LYS A 644 -28.39 33.46 34.44
CA LYS A 644 -29.78 33.15 34.79
C LYS A 644 -30.05 33.46 36.27
N PHE A 645 -29.14 33.12 37.17
CA PHE A 645 -29.26 33.43 38.59
C PHE A 645 -29.33 34.95 38.84
N ILE A 646 -28.41 35.72 38.24
CA ILE A 646 -28.39 37.18 38.33
C ILE A 646 -29.68 37.78 37.76
N LEU A 647 -30.09 37.39 36.56
CA LEU A 647 -31.30 37.89 35.91
C LEU A 647 -32.56 37.57 36.73
N THR A 648 -32.69 36.34 37.24
CA THR A 648 -33.83 35.95 38.07
C THR A 648 -33.89 36.76 39.35
N ASN A 649 -32.75 36.99 40.01
CA ASN A 649 -32.69 37.82 41.22
C ASN A 649 -33.00 39.28 40.92
N VAL A 650 -32.48 39.85 39.82
CA VAL A 650 -32.78 41.22 39.39
C VAL A 650 -34.27 41.38 39.08
N ILE A 651 -34.88 40.43 38.37
CA ILE A 651 -36.33 40.43 38.09
C ILE A 651 -37.14 40.36 39.39
N GLN A 652 -36.78 39.48 40.33
CA GLN A 652 -37.48 39.41 41.61
C GLN A 652 -37.37 40.71 42.43
N LEU A 653 -36.20 41.37 42.40
CA LEU A 653 -36.02 42.66 43.05
C LEU A 653 -36.90 43.75 42.40
N ILE A 654 -36.97 43.80 41.07
CA ILE A 654 -37.85 44.73 40.34
C ILE A 654 -39.33 44.47 40.66
N ILE A 655 -39.76 43.21 40.69
CA ILE A 655 -41.14 42.83 41.04
C ILE A 655 -41.47 43.21 42.49
N LYS A 656 -40.55 42.97 43.43
CA LYS A 656 -40.72 43.41 44.82
C LYS A 656 -40.86 44.92 44.92
N LYS A 657 -40.00 45.69 44.25
CA LYS A 657 -40.06 47.16 44.26
C LYS A 657 -41.41 47.68 43.75
N LYS A 658 -41.92 47.13 42.64
CA LYS A 658 -43.25 47.46 42.08
C LYS A 658 -44.46 47.08 42.96
N LYS A 659 -44.28 46.31 44.04
CA LYS A 659 -45.35 46.01 45.01
C LYS A 659 -45.35 46.97 46.21
N PHE A 660 -44.28 47.73 46.41
CA PHE A 660 -44.13 48.70 47.49
C PHE A 660 -44.42 50.14 47.06
N ASP A 661 -44.26 50.44 45.76
CA ASP A 661 -44.85 51.61 45.09
C ASP A 661 -46.30 51.29 44.68
#